data_AF-A0A937WXL5-F1
#
_entry.id   AF-A0A937WXL5-F1
#
_cell.length_a   1.000
_cell.length_b   1.000
_cell.length_c   1.000
_cell.angle_alpha   90.00
_cell.angle_beta   90.00
_cell.angle_gamma   90.00
#
_symmetry.space_group_name_H-M   'P 1'
#
loop_
_entity.id
_entity.type
_entity.pdbx_description
1 polymer ?
#
loop_
_entity_poly.entity_id
_entity_poly.type
_entity_poly.pdbx_seq_one_letter_code
_entity_poly.pdbx_strand_id
1 'polypeptide(L)'
;MTDVVLQPTPVSVPDAPVSRGDRPAFTYIFTGGGTGGHVYPGLSIADEIRAGNPNAQIVYIGARGRIEATLVPRRGYPIHLISAQSMPWHFSLLPMLQFMLRTGIGVLESLLLLLRIRPDMVVATGGYASSPVLLALWLLRRLRLSSARCFVHEQNVVPGKANRLAGYIADRVGVSFAESLTFFPSGKAVRVGYPVRREIGAVARAVARAELGIPDTDRVVFVFGGSQGARSINRAVVDALPTLLASPNVRVIHVTGQTKNAEYDAEMDTRTRMEPLSLSQECLSRYHLYGYAHEIERFYAASDIVIGRAGAATVTEICACGLPSILIPLPYAPGDHQALNARTLENGGAGLVVYEETAIIDDRIVSTVDGIRLAARIFDILDHPDRRASMSTRATALFDRNGATRIAEEIDRLQQDLPPDVSDSGPLADAPEGRHATIAQLSPFRLVQRFSKKKDEAFIRLVGEDYLKYRVDGYLKNETWTIRNEGVKLAGLLGYTDRLAFILGLLRDKTPTSRLQRLFGGDYRQVGFIRRNAVHTLRQLDQYSPEVRQVLLETLKDPYFEVRTASARTIAAFADRIGQDEEMVKNIRVLIADPALEVSVEAIKTSGKIGDISYMDDLRKFYLHPNWLLRDAVIQALTDLVRRNRIPDLVSLREDIHRMMITCNHFEPFFPIKRTLSDLETLIRQKGSASPVS
;
A
#
# COMPACT_ATOMS: atom_id res chain seq x y z
N MET A 1 24.28 13.15 17.09
CA MET A 1 25.30 13.09 16.01
C MET A 1 26.31 12.03 16.38
N THR A 2 26.09 10.81 15.91
CA THR A 2 27.10 9.76 15.83
C THR A 2 26.91 9.11 14.47
N ASP A 3 27.26 9.87 13.43
CA ASP A 3 27.54 9.26 12.13
C ASP A 3 28.81 8.46 12.34
N VAL A 4 28.66 7.14 12.42
CA VAL A 4 29.79 6.24 12.61
C VAL A 4 30.60 6.25 11.32
N VAL A 5 31.73 6.94 11.34
CA VAL A 5 32.82 6.78 10.38
C VAL A 5 33.85 5.93 11.10
N LEU A 6 33.78 4.59 10.94
CA LEU A 6 34.87 3.73 11.36
C LEU A 6 36.04 3.94 10.39
N GLN A 7 37.26 3.97 10.92
CA GLN A 7 38.45 4.20 10.09
C GLN A 7 38.53 3.14 8.98
N PRO A 8 38.83 3.53 7.73
CA PRO A 8 38.89 2.59 6.61
C PRO A 8 40.06 1.62 6.81
N THR A 9 39.75 0.35 7.08
CA THR A 9 40.70 -0.74 6.86
C THR A 9 40.84 -0.96 5.34
N PRO A 10 42.08 -1.08 4.81
CA PRO A 10 42.28 -1.38 3.40
C PRO A 10 41.65 -2.75 3.07
N VAL A 11 40.70 -2.76 2.15
CA VAL A 11 40.17 -4.01 1.59
C VAL A 11 41.28 -4.61 0.71
N SER A 12 41.83 -5.74 1.12
CA SER A 12 42.73 -6.54 0.29
C SER A 12 41.95 -7.08 -0.91
N VAL A 13 42.34 -6.66 -2.10
CA VAL A 13 41.82 -7.13 -3.39
C VAL A 13 42.20 -8.62 -3.55
N PRO A 14 41.25 -9.56 -3.73
CA PRO A 14 41.57 -10.93 -4.13
C PRO A 14 42.07 -10.96 -5.58
N ASP A 15 42.96 -11.92 -5.86
CA ASP A 15 43.76 -12.06 -7.07
C ASP A 15 43.03 -11.80 -8.41
N ALA A 16 43.81 -11.18 -9.31
CA ALA A 16 43.41 -10.66 -10.61
C ALA A 16 42.72 -11.70 -11.52
N PRO A 17 41.63 -11.32 -12.22
CA PRO A 17 41.17 -12.08 -13.36
C PRO A 17 42.04 -11.79 -14.59
N VAL A 18 42.24 -12.86 -15.36
CA VAL A 18 43.00 -12.98 -16.61
C VAL A 18 42.90 -11.74 -17.50
N SER A 19 44.05 -11.20 -17.91
CA SER A 19 44.17 -10.03 -18.78
C SER A 19 43.46 -10.25 -20.13
N ARG A 20 42.33 -9.55 -20.35
CA ARG A 20 41.79 -9.31 -21.68
C ARG A 20 42.42 -8.01 -22.20
N GLY A 21 43.17 -8.11 -23.30
CA GLY A 21 44.08 -7.09 -23.81
C GLY A 21 43.46 -5.75 -24.20
N ASP A 22 44.35 -4.77 -24.34
CA ASP A 22 44.21 -3.39 -24.83
C ASP A 22 42.90 -3.08 -25.59
N ARG A 23 41.86 -2.68 -24.85
CA ARG A 23 40.71 -1.96 -25.43
C ARG A 23 41.02 -0.45 -25.40
N PRO A 24 40.69 0.31 -26.45
CA PRO A 24 40.73 1.78 -26.39
C PRO A 24 39.87 2.28 -25.23
N ALA A 25 40.21 3.44 -24.65
CA ALA A 25 39.53 4.04 -23.52
C ALA A 25 38.09 4.42 -23.87
N PHE A 26 37.17 3.46 -23.70
CA PHE A 26 35.75 3.62 -23.99
C PHE A 26 35.11 4.51 -22.92
N THR A 27 34.34 5.52 -23.36
CA THR A 27 33.77 6.52 -22.47
C THR A 27 32.30 6.21 -22.16
N TYR A 28 32.02 5.96 -20.89
CA TYR A 28 30.69 5.69 -20.36
C TYR A 28 30.17 6.89 -19.60
N ILE A 29 28.96 7.32 -19.94
CA ILE A 29 28.20 8.25 -19.10
C ILE A 29 27.15 7.48 -18.33
N PHE A 30 27.23 7.55 -17.01
CA PHE A 30 26.20 7.05 -16.12
C PHE A 30 25.24 8.17 -15.73
N THR A 31 23.95 7.87 -15.74
CA THR A 31 22.94 8.78 -15.23
C THR A 31 21.87 8.04 -14.46
N GLY A 32 21.54 8.58 -13.30
CA GLY A 32 20.59 8.01 -12.37
C GLY A 32 20.52 8.93 -11.17
N GLY A 33 19.33 9.22 -10.64
CA GLY A 33 19.31 10.27 -9.63
C GLY A 33 18.02 10.49 -8.88
N GLY A 34 18.20 11.13 -7.72
CA GLY A 34 17.15 11.59 -6.85
C GLY A 34 16.84 10.71 -5.65
N THR A 35 17.10 9.40 -5.73
CA THR A 35 17.07 8.49 -4.59
C THR A 35 18.19 7.46 -4.70
N GLY A 36 18.58 6.85 -3.58
CA GLY A 36 19.57 5.76 -3.59
C GLY A 36 19.17 4.58 -4.47
N GLY A 37 17.87 4.35 -4.69
CA GLY A 37 17.35 3.26 -5.52
C GLY A 37 17.73 3.34 -7.00
N HIS A 38 18.12 4.52 -7.50
CA HIS A 38 18.67 4.68 -8.86
C HIS A 38 20.20 4.87 -8.85
N VAL A 39 20.74 5.54 -7.83
CA VAL A 39 22.18 5.83 -7.76
C VAL A 39 23.01 4.57 -7.50
N TYR A 40 22.63 3.73 -6.53
CA TYR A 40 23.40 2.53 -6.17
C TYR A 40 23.48 1.49 -7.30
N PRO A 41 22.39 1.18 -8.04
CA PRO A 41 22.50 0.36 -9.24
C PRO A 41 23.49 0.90 -10.27
N GLY A 42 23.46 2.22 -10.53
CA GLY A 42 24.36 2.85 -11.48
C GLY A 42 25.82 2.72 -11.06
N LEU A 43 26.11 2.95 -9.78
CA LEU A 43 27.45 2.77 -9.22
C LEU A 43 27.91 1.31 -9.27
N SER A 44 27.03 0.36 -8.95
CA SER A 44 27.37 -1.08 -8.95
C SER A 44 27.72 -1.57 -10.36
N ILE A 45 26.98 -1.12 -11.38
CA ILE A 45 27.31 -1.40 -12.78
C ILE A 45 28.63 -0.72 -13.18
N ALA A 46 28.84 0.54 -12.78
CA ALA A 46 30.08 1.26 -13.08
C ALA A 46 31.32 0.60 -12.46
N ASP A 47 31.19 0.09 -11.23
CA ASP A 47 32.27 -0.63 -10.54
C ASP A 47 32.60 -1.95 -11.25
N GLU A 48 31.59 -2.68 -11.71
CA GLU A 48 31.77 -3.92 -12.46
C GLU A 48 32.47 -3.67 -13.80
N ILE A 49 32.06 -2.64 -14.55
CA ILE A 49 32.72 -2.26 -15.81
C ILE A 49 34.17 -1.84 -15.56
N ARG A 50 34.44 -1.04 -14.52
CA ARG A 50 35.80 -0.62 -14.17
C ARG A 50 36.68 -1.79 -13.73
N ALA A 51 36.11 -2.77 -13.04
CA ALA A 51 36.83 -3.98 -12.63
C ALA A 51 37.21 -4.85 -13.84
N GLY A 52 36.32 -4.99 -14.83
CA GLY A 52 36.58 -5.73 -16.06
C GLY A 52 37.45 -4.97 -17.09
N ASN A 53 37.42 -3.63 -17.07
CA ASN A 53 38.20 -2.77 -17.95
C ASN A 53 38.72 -1.52 -17.17
N PRO A 54 39.93 -1.58 -16.61
CA PRO A 54 40.53 -0.46 -15.88
C PRO A 54 40.73 0.82 -16.70
N ASN A 55 40.76 0.71 -18.04
CA ASN A 55 40.93 1.85 -18.95
C ASN A 55 39.59 2.55 -19.30
N ALA A 56 38.45 2.04 -18.83
CA ALA A 56 37.14 2.64 -19.06
C ALA A 56 37.05 4.03 -18.42
N GLN A 57 36.70 5.04 -19.22
CA GLN A 57 36.44 6.39 -18.69
C GLN A 57 34.98 6.48 -18.26
N ILE A 58 34.76 6.60 -16.95
CA ILE A 58 33.41 6.65 -16.37
C ILE A 58 33.14 8.05 -15.86
N VAL A 59 32.10 8.69 -16.39
CA VAL A 59 31.63 10.00 -15.96
C VAL A 59 30.16 9.92 -15.55
N TYR A 60 29.80 10.55 -14.45
CA TYR A 60 28.41 10.57 -13.98
C TYR A 60 27.74 11.90 -14.28
N ILE A 61 26.47 11.87 -14.69
CA ILE A 61 25.61 13.05 -14.79
C ILE A 61 24.43 12.89 -13.83
N GLY A 62 24.39 13.75 -12.81
CA GLY A 62 23.43 13.72 -11.71
C GLY A 62 22.64 15.02 -11.55
N ALA A 63 21.60 15.01 -10.71
CA ALA A 63 20.82 16.22 -10.42
C ALA A 63 21.44 17.05 -9.30
N ARG A 64 21.43 18.38 -9.46
CA ARG A 64 21.92 19.33 -8.47
C ARG A 64 21.14 19.23 -7.15
N GLY A 65 21.87 19.22 -6.03
CA GLY A 65 21.28 19.24 -4.67
C GLY A 65 20.68 17.90 -4.21
N ARG A 66 21.07 16.78 -4.82
CA ARG A 66 20.54 15.45 -4.54
C ARG A 66 21.63 14.48 -4.07
N ILE A 67 21.21 13.29 -3.63
CA ILE A 67 22.08 12.32 -2.94
C ILE A 67 23.27 11.86 -3.82
N GLU A 68 23.09 11.81 -5.14
CA GLU A 68 24.16 11.51 -6.10
C GLU A 68 25.35 12.48 -6.02
N ALA A 69 25.12 13.75 -5.67
CA ALA A 69 26.18 14.75 -5.54
C ALA A 69 27.17 14.43 -4.41
N THR A 70 26.76 13.58 -3.46
CA THR A 70 27.62 13.10 -2.37
C THR A 70 28.10 11.67 -2.59
N LEU A 71 27.22 10.78 -3.03
CA LEU A 71 27.55 9.35 -3.18
C LEU A 71 28.55 9.07 -4.31
N VAL A 72 28.39 9.73 -5.46
CA VAL A 72 29.21 9.46 -6.64
C VAL A 72 30.68 9.89 -6.43
N PRO A 73 30.98 11.10 -5.92
CA PRO A 73 32.36 11.49 -5.62
C PRO A 73 33.00 10.61 -4.54
N ARG A 74 32.24 10.19 -3.52
CA ARG A 74 32.75 9.27 -2.48
C ARG A 74 33.18 7.92 -3.04
N ARG A 75 32.58 7.48 -4.16
CA ARG A 75 32.97 6.25 -4.88
C ARG A 75 34.16 6.43 -5.84
N GLY A 76 34.65 7.67 -5.97
CA GLY A 76 35.80 8.02 -6.79
C GLY A 76 35.47 8.27 -8.27
N TYR A 77 34.22 8.60 -8.60
CA TYR A 77 33.81 8.92 -9.98
C TYR A 77 33.61 10.43 -10.17
N PRO A 78 34.04 11.01 -11.31
CA PRO A 78 33.74 12.39 -11.65
C PRO A 78 32.24 12.57 -11.91
N ILE A 79 31.67 13.68 -11.43
CA ILE A 79 30.25 14.00 -11.58
C ILE A 79 30.03 15.39 -12.15
N HIS A 80 29.12 15.51 -13.11
CA HIS A 80 28.55 16.76 -13.57
C HIS A 80 27.10 16.89 -13.07
N LEU A 81 26.76 18.05 -12.51
CA LEU A 81 25.45 18.31 -11.94
C LEU A 81 24.61 19.20 -12.85
N ILE A 82 23.46 18.69 -13.27
CA ILE A 82 22.49 19.39 -14.11
C ILE A 82 21.23 19.77 -13.32
N SER A 83 20.46 20.70 -13.88
CA SER A 83 19.11 21.04 -13.45
C SER A 83 18.16 19.90 -13.79
N ALA A 84 17.57 19.28 -12.77
CA ALA A 84 16.53 18.28 -12.96
C ALA A 84 15.53 18.33 -11.81
N GLN A 85 14.27 18.11 -12.11
CA GLN A 85 13.19 18.13 -11.13
C GLN A 85 12.20 16.99 -11.39
N SER A 86 11.60 16.46 -10.33
CA SER A 86 10.50 15.50 -10.42
C SER A 86 9.24 16.16 -10.98
N MET A 87 8.53 15.46 -11.86
CA MET A 87 7.24 15.92 -12.39
C MET A 87 6.24 16.12 -11.23
N PRO A 88 5.54 17.28 -11.16
CA PRO A 88 4.51 17.50 -10.16
C PRO A 88 3.39 16.47 -10.29
N TRP A 89 2.91 15.94 -9.16
CA TRP A 89 1.78 15.00 -9.12
C TRP A 89 0.45 15.67 -9.46
N HIS A 90 0.35 17.00 -9.35
CA HIS A 90 -0.88 17.76 -9.58
C HIS A 90 -0.67 18.71 -10.76
N PHE A 91 -1.67 18.77 -11.64
CA PHE A 91 -1.68 19.66 -12.81
C PHE A 91 -1.96 21.12 -12.42
N SER A 92 -1.12 21.66 -11.56
CA SER A 92 -1.08 23.10 -11.29
C SER A 92 -0.17 23.77 -12.31
N LEU A 93 -0.67 24.82 -12.97
CA LEU A 93 0.02 25.50 -14.07
C LEU A 93 1.43 25.99 -13.67
N LEU A 94 1.57 26.62 -12.49
CA LEU A 94 2.85 27.17 -12.03
C LEU A 94 3.91 26.08 -11.78
N PRO A 95 3.67 25.06 -10.93
CA PRO A 95 4.61 23.95 -10.73
C PRO A 95 4.97 23.21 -12.02
N MET A 96 3.99 23.04 -12.93
CA MET A 96 4.23 22.39 -14.21
C MET A 96 5.14 23.24 -15.11
N LEU A 97 4.91 24.55 -15.19
CA LEU A 97 5.76 25.48 -15.94
C LEU A 97 7.20 25.50 -15.38
N GLN A 98 7.35 25.55 -14.05
CA GLN A 98 8.65 25.48 -13.40
C GLN A 98 9.37 24.16 -13.72
N PHE A 99 8.65 23.05 -13.69
CA PHE A 99 9.18 21.74 -14.07
C PHE A 99 9.63 21.73 -15.54
N MET A 100 8.84 22.27 -16.47
CA MET A 100 9.20 22.36 -17.88
C MET A 100 10.45 23.21 -18.10
N LEU A 101 10.52 24.40 -17.49
CA LEU A 101 11.68 25.30 -17.61
C LEU A 101 12.95 24.65 -17.07
N ARG A 102 12.90 24.08 -15.85
CA ARG A 102 14.07 23.45 -15.24
C ARG A 102 14.53 22.19 -15.97
N THR A 103 13.59 21.40 -16.47
CA THR A 103 13.91 20.23 -17.30
C THR A 103 14.50 20.67 -18.64
N GLY A 104 13.97 21.73 -19.25
CA GLY A 104 14.52 22.32 -20.48
C GLY A 104 15.96 22.82 -20.31
N ILE A 105 16.25 23.52 -19.21
CA ILE A 105 17.63 23.91 -18.84
C ILE A 105 18.51 22.67 -18.68
N GLY A 106 18.02 21.64 -17.98
CA GLY A 106 18.74 20.38 -17.82
C GLY A 106 19.06 19.68 -19.14
N VAL A 107 18.15 19.73 -20.11
CA VAL A 107 18.36 19.19 -21.46
C VAL A 107 19.47 19.98 -22.17
N LEU A 108 19.47 21.30 -22.09
CA LEU A 108 20.53 22.14 -22.68
C LEU A 108 21.91 21.86 -22.04
N GLU A 109 21.97 21.81 -20.71
CA GLU A 109 23.20 21.43 -19.98
C GLU A 109 23.67 20.03 -20.41
N SER A 110 22.75 19.07 -20.52
CA SER A 110 23.05 17.71 -20.97
C SER A 110 23.54 17.66 -22.41
N LEU A 111 22.94 18.43 -23.32
CA LEU A 111 23.38 18.52 -24.72
C LEU A 111 24.84 18.99 -24.82
N LEU A 112 25.19 20.04 -24.09
CA LEU A 112 26.55 20.57 -24.05
C LEU A 112 27.55 19.55 -23.48
N LEU A 113 27.17 18.86 -22.40
CA LEU A 113 28.00 17.82 -21.78
C LEU A 113 28.21 16.64 -22.73
N LEU A 114 27.16 16.14 -23.38
CA LEU A 114 27.25 15.03 -24.32
C LEU A 114 28.10 15.40 -25.56
N LEU A 115 28.01 16.63 -26.06
CA LEU A 115 28.84 17.12 -27.17
C LEU A 115 30.31 17.32 -26.78
N ARG A 116 30.58 17.69 -25.52
CA ARG A 116 31.93 17.90 -24.98
C ARG A 116 32.63 16.59 -24.65
N ILE A 117 31.94 15.69 -23.94
CA ILE A 117 32.49 14.42 -23.46
C ILE A 117 32.55 13.41 -24.61
N ARG A 118 31.58 13.45 -25.55
CA ARG A 118 31.44 12.50 -26.66
C ARG A 118 31.47 11.04 -26.17
N PRO A 119 30.49 10.63 -25.33
CA PRO A 119 30.46 9.27 -24.82
C PRO A 119 30.24 8.26 -25.94
N ASP A 120 30.72 7.05 -25.73
CA ASP A 120 30.42 5.91 -26.58
C ASP A 120 29.15 5.17 -26.08
N MET A 121 28.89 5.19 -24.78
CA MET A 121 27.71 4.61 -24.14
C MET A 121 27.13 5.51 -23.07
N VAL A 122 25.80 5.60 -23.03
CA VAL A 122 25.03 6.18 -21.94
C VAL A 122 24.28 5.07 -21.20
N VAL A 123 24.57 4.90 -19.91
CA VAL A 123 23.93 3.93 -19.02
C VAL A 123 22.99 4.68 -18.08
N ALA A 124 21.69 4.45 -18.24
CA ALA A 124 20.65 5.11 -17.46
C ALA A 124 19.94 4.13 -16.52
N THR A 125 19.89 4.46 -15.23
CA THR A 125 19.23 3.64 -14.19
C THR A 125 17.93 4.24 -13.68
N GLY A 126 17.47 5.35 -14.29
CA GLY A 126 16.20 5.99 -13.98
C GLY A 126 16.31 7.19 -13.03
N GLY A 127 15.17 7.67 -12.55
CA GLY A 127 15.09 8.92 -11.78
C GLY A 127 15.03 10.17 -12.64
N TYR A 128 14.80 11.33 -12.04
CA TYR A 128 14.58 12.57 -12.81
C TYR A 128 15.87 13.14 -13.42
N ALA A 129 17.06 12.74 -12.95
CA ALA A 129 18.33 13.11 -13.56
C ALA A 129 18.52 12.48 -14.95
N SER A 130 18.03 11.26 -15.17
CA SER A 130 18.21 10.54 -16.44
C SER A 130 17.36 11.11 -17.57
N SER A 131 16.20 11.68 -17.25
CA SER A 131 15.24 12.19 -18.25
C SER A 131 15.82 13.28 -19.17
N PRO A 132 16.42 14.38 -18.67
CA PRO A 132 17.04 15.39 -19.52
C PRO A 132 18.24 14.86 -20.32
N VAL A 133 19.04 13.95 -19.74
CA VAL A 133 20.20 13.34 -20.42
C VAL A 133 19.76 12.47 -21.59
N LEU A 134 18.75 11.61 -21.38
CA LEU A 134 18.23 10.74 -22.42
C LEU A 134 17.52 11.53 -23.54
N LEU A 135 16.81 12.61 -23.20
CA LEU A 135 16.21 13.48 -24.20
C LEU A 135 17.27 14.22 -25.02
N ALA A 136 18.34 14.72 -24.37
CA ALA A 136 19.48 15.31 -25.04
C ALA A 136 20.17 14.31 -25.98
N LEU A 137 20.41 13.08 -25.52
CA LEU A 137 20.97 12.00 -26.34
C LEU A 137 20.09 11.71 -27.56
N TRP A 138 18.78 11.57 -27.36
CA TRP A 138 17.83 11.34 -28.43
C TRP A 138 17.86 12.44 -29.49
N LEU A 139 17.89 13.72 -29.06
CA LEU A 139 18.03 14.87 -29.96
C LEU A 139 19.33 14.82 -30.76
N LEU A 140 20.48 14.59 -30.10
CA LEU A 140 21.78 14.52 -30.77
C LEU A 140 21.86 13.36 -31.77
N ARG A 141 21.31 12.20 -31.42
CA ARG A 141 21.23 11.06 -32.34
C ARG A 141 20.34 11.37 -33.55
N ARG A 142 19.21 12.06 -33.34
CA ARG A 142 18.31 12.46 -34.43
C ARG A 142 18.97 13.45 -35.39
N LEU A 143 19.80 14.34 -34.86
CA LEU A 143 20.61 15.30 -35.62
C LEU A 143 21.92 14.70 -36.17
N ARG A 144 22.19 13.41 -35.93
CA ARG A 144 23.43 12.70 -36.32
C ARG A 144 24.71 13.34 -35.74
N LEU A 145 24.59 14.00 -34.59
CA LEU A 145 25.70 14.62 -33.86
C LEU A 145 26.29 13.71 -32.77
N SER A 146 25.65 12.57 -32.49
CA SER A 146 26.14 11.55 -31.56
C SER A 146 25.80 10.16 -32.08
N SER A 147 26.77 9.25 -31.99
CA SER A 147 26.63 7.82 -32.25
C SER A 147 26.55 6.97 -30.98
N ALA A 148 26.45 7.61 -29.81
CA ALA A 148 26.48 6.93 -28.52
C ALA A 148 25.31 5.96 -28.38
N ARG A 149 25.61 4.75 -27.91
CA ARG A 149 24.60 3.74 -27.56
C ARG A 149 23.97 4.05 -26.21
N CYS A 150 22.78 3.53 -25.99
CA CYS A 150 22.02 3.76 -24.77
C CYS A 150 21.56 2.43 -24.16
N PHE A 151 22.01 2.16 -22.94
CA PHE A 151 21.53 1.06 -22.10
C PHE A 151 20.68 1.64 -20.98
N VAL A 152 19.47 1.10 -20.79
CA VAL A 152 18.59 1.47 -19.67
C VAL A 152 18.43 0.26 -18.76
N HIS A 153 18.54 0.46 -17.45
CA HIS A 153 18.24 -0.56 -16.46
C HIS A 153 16.97 -0.21 -15.67
N GLU A 154 16.00 -1.14 -15.60
CA GLU A 154 14.79 -1.02 -14.78
C GLU A 154 14.87 -1.95 -13.56
N GLN A 155 14.81 -1.34 -12.37
CA GLN A 155 14.92 -2.05 -11.10
C GLN A 155 13.59 -2.60 -10.60
N ASN A 156 12.45 -2.06 -11.06
CA ASN A 156 11.13 -2.38 -10.53
C ASN A 156 10.37 -3.33 -11.46
N VAL A 157 9.44 -4.09 -10.87
CA VAL A 157 8.48 -4.95 -11.59
C VAL A 157 7.61 -4.12 -12.54
N VAL A 158 7.18 -2.94 -12.10
CA VAL A 158 6.40 -2.01 -12.92
C VAL A 158 7.26 -0.79 -13.24
N PRO A 159 7.67 -0.59 -14.50
CA PRO A 159 8.53 0.53 -14.85
C PRO A 159 7.81 1.85 -14.68
N GLY A 160 8.55 2.83 -14.14
CA GLY A 160 8.09 4.21 -14.04
C GLY A 160 7.86 4.83 -15.42
N LYS A 161 7.01 5.87 -15.51
CA LYS A 161 6.68 6.53 -16.79
C LYS A 161 7.92 6.99 -17.56
N ALA A 162 8.90 7.56 -16.86
CA ALA A 162 10.17 8.00 -17.45
C ALA A 162 10.98 6.83 -18.03
N ASN A 163 11.10 5.71 -17.31
CA ASN A 163 11.81 4.54 -17.79
C ASN A 163 11.09 3.87 -18.97
N ARG A 164 9.74 3.83 -18.96
CA ARG A 164 8.97 3.36 -20.13
C ARG A 164 9.27 4.19 -21.38
N LEU A 165 9.30 5.52 -21.24
CA LEU A 165 9.67 6.40 -22.35
C LEU A 165 11.15 6.22 -22.76
N ALA A 166 12.04 6.07 -21.79
CA ALA A 166 13.45 5.78 -22.02
C ALA A 166 13.65 4.50 -22.82
N GLY A 167 12.79 3.50 -22.65
CA GLY A 167 12.83 2.25 -23.44
C GLY A 167 12.67 2.44 -24.95
N TYR A 168 12.03 3.53 -25.40
CA TYR A 168 11.96 3.85 -26.83
C TYR A 168 13.27 4.46 -27.35
N ILE A 169 13.98 5.20 -26.50
CA ILE A 169 15.27 5.84 -26.81
C ILE A 169 16.41 4.81 -26.71
N ALA A 170 16.31 3.88 -25.78
CA ALA A 170 17.32 2.86 -25.50
C ALA A 170 17.56 1.94 -26.70
N ASP A 171 18.82 1.55 -26.89
CA ASP A 171 19.20 0.46 -27.79
C ASP A 171 19.01 -0.89 -27.09
N ARG A 172 19.17 -0.92 -25.76
CA ARG A 172 18.91 -2.10 -24.93
C ARG A 172 18.32 -1.72 -23.57
N VAL A 173 17.42 -2.56 -23.08
CA VAL A 173 16.82 -2.43 -21.75
C VAL A 173 17.11 -3.68 -20.93
N GLY A 174 17.89 -3.55 -19.86
CA GLY A 174 18.04 -4.58 -18.84
C GLY A 174 16.92 -4.47 -17.80
N VAL A 175 16.26 -5.57 -17.48
CA VAL A 175 15.24 -5.61 -16.41
C VAL A 175 15.66 -6.56 -15.30
N SER A 176 15.32 -6.17 -14.05
CA SER A 176 15.54 -7.05 -12.90
C SER A 176 14.50 -8.19 -12.81
N PHE A 177 13.27 -7.93 -13.24
CA PHE A 177 12.14 -8.87 -13.16
C PHE A 177 11.63 -9.24 -14.55
N ALA A 178 11.23 -10.50 -14.75
CA ALA A 178 10.78 -11.00 -16.04
C ALA A 178 9.46 -10.34 -16.49
N GLU A 179 8.58 -10.03 -15.56
CA GLU A 179 7.30 -9.36 -15.78
C GLU A 179 7.48 -7.97 -16.41
N SER A 180 8.60 -7.31 -16.11
CA SER A 180 8.95 -5.99 -16.63
C SER A 180 9.16 -6.01 -18.15
N LEU A 181 9.49 -7.17 -18.74
CA LEU A 181 9.77 -7.32 -20.18
C LEU A 181 8.61 -6.82 -21.05
N THR A 182 7.37 -7.06 -20.61
CA THR A 182 6.14 -6.72 -21.37
C THR A 182 5.87 -5.22 -21.51
N PHE A 183 6.55 -4.38 -20.73
CA PHE A 183 6.36 -2.93 -20.75
C PHE A 183 7.27 -2.20 -21.74
N PHE A 184 8.22 -2.89 -22.35
CA PHE A 184 9.22 -2.31 -23.24
C PHE A 184 9.05 -2.83 -24.68
N PRO A 185 9.57 -2.11 -25.69
CA PRO A 185 9.50 -2.56 -27.07
C PRO A 185 10.12 -3.96 -27.27
N SER A 186 9.44 -4.81 -28.05
CA SER A 186 9.87 -6.17 -28.34
C SER A 186 11.28 -6.22 -28.94
N GLY A 187 12.11 -7.16 -28.49
CA GLY A 187 13.48 -7.35 -28.98
C GLY A 187 14.52 -6.42 -28.36
N LYS A 188 14.12 -5.45 -27.52
CA LYS A 188 15.05 -4.57 -26.79
C LYS A 188 15.23 -4.92 -25.32
N ALA A 189 14.29 -5.63 -24.71
CA ALA A 189 14.32 -5.92 -23.28
C ALA A 189 14.89 -7.31 -23.00
N VAL A 190 15.74 -7.41 -21.99
CA VAL A 190 16.38 -8.66 -21.55
C VAL A 190 16.46 -8.69 -20.02
N ARG A 191 16.26 -9.88 -19.44
CA ARG A 191 16.36 -10.08 -18.00
C ARG A 191 17.83 -10.21 -17.61
N VAL A 192 18.30 -9.26 -16.81
CA VAL A 192 19.70 -9.20 -16.35
C VAL A 192 19.82 -9.25 -14.83
N GLY A 193 18.70 -9.18 -14.10
CA GLY A 193 18.70 -9.19 -12.64
C GLY A 193 18.92 -7.81 -12.02
N TYR A 194 19.17 -7.76 -10.72
CA TYR A 194 19.44 -6.51 -9.99
C TYR A 194 20.95 -6.40 -9.69
N PRO A 195 21.60 -5.27 -9.99
CA PRO A 195 23.01 -5.06 -9.67
C PRO A 195 23.17 -4.74 -8.17
N VAL A 196 23.36 -5.79 -7.38
CA VAL A 196 23.65 -5.67 -5.95
C VAL A 196 25.03 -5.04 -5.77
N ARG A 197 25.20 -4.21 -4.74
CA ARG A 197 26.48 -3.56 -4.43
C ARG A 197 27.51 -4.61 -4.03
N ARG A 198 28.76 -4.45 -4.49
CA ARG A 198 29.83 -5.42 -4.27
C ARG A 198 30.15 -5.67 -2.80
N GLU A 199 29.94 -4.66 -1.94
CA GLU A 199 30.20 -4.74 -0.51
C GLU A 199 29.20 -5.65 0.23
N ILE A 200 27.99 -5.81 -0.33
CA ILE A 200 26.91 -6.56 0.30
C ILE A 200 27.21 -8.05 0.27
N GLY A 201 27.35 -8.63 1.46
CA GLY A 201 27.72 -10.04 1.62
C GLY A 201 29.22 -10.33 1.42
N ALA A 202 30.06 -9.30 1.30
CA ALA A 202 31.52 -9.44 1.25
C ALA A 202 32.16 -9.41 2.66
N VAL A 203 31.49 -8.81 3.64
CA VAL A 203 31.98 -8.72 5.03
C VAL A 203 31.64 -10.00 5.79
N ALA A 204 32.66 -10.61 6.39
CA ALA A 204 32.46 -11.79 7.25
C ALA A 204 31.74 -11.39 8.55
N ARG A 205 30.79 -12.24 8.99
CA ARG A 205 29.99 -12.02 10.20
C ARG A 205 30.84 -11.71 11.44
N ALA A 206 31.88 -12.50 11.69
CA ALA A 206 32.75 -12.33 12.86
C ALA A 206 33.47 -10.97 12.86
N VAL A 207 33.90 -10.49 11.69
CA VAL A 207 34.54 -9.18 11.54
C VAL A 207 33.55 -8.06 11.85
N ALA A 208 32.35 -8.10 11.24
CA ALA A 208 31.32 -7.10 11.48
C ALA A 208 30.89 -7.07 12.96
N ARG A 209 30.75 -8.24 13.60
CA ARG A 209 30.39 -8.33 15.02
C ARG A 209 31.49 -7.79 15.93
N ALA A 210 32.75 -8.10 15.66
CA ALA A 210 33.88 -7.57 16.43
C ALA A 210 33.95 -6.04 16.37
N GLU A 211 33.82 -5.45 15.18
CA GLU A 211 33.82 -3.99 14.98
C GLU A 211 32.63 -3.29 15.65
N LEU A 212 31.48 -3.96 15.71
CA LEU A 212 30.28 -3.44 16.35
C LEU A 212 30.20 -3.74 17.85
N GLY A 213 31.18 -4.46 18.41
CA GLY A 213 31.17 -4.87 19.82
C GLY A 213 30.02 -5.82 20.18
N ILE A 214 29.64 -6.69 19.25
CA ILE A 214 28.56 -7.67 19.39
C ILE A 214 29.15 -9.05 19.70
N PRO A 215 28.79 -9.69 20.83
CA PRO A 215 29.18 -11.07 21.14
C PRO A 215 28.63 -12.07 20.13
N ASP A 216 29.38 -13.14 19.89
CA ASP A 216 28.96 -14.17 18.93
C ASP A 216 27.73 -14.97 19.37
N THR A 217 27.48 -15.03 20.68
CA THR A 217 26.32 -15.68 21.29
C THR A 217 25.01 -14.91 21.11
N ASP A 218 25.10 -13.63 20.75
CA ASP A 218 23.93 -12.76 20.68
C ASP A 218 23.19 -12.94 19.35
N ARG A 219 21.87 -12.72 19.41
CA ARG A 219 20.95 -12.74 18.29
C ARG A 219 20.64 -11.30 17.89
N VAL A 220 21.01 -10.92 16.67
CA VAL A 220 20.97 -9.55 16.19
C VAL A 220 19.78 -9.34 15.26
N VAL A 221 18.92 -8.41 15.66
CA VAL A 221 17.76 -7.93 14.90
C VAL A 221 18.16 -6.63 14.24
N PHE A 222 18.27 -6.61 12.92
CA PHE A 222 18.53 -5.37 12.17
C PHE A 222 17.26 -4.82 11.54
N VAL A 223 16.96 -3.56 11.85
CA VAL A 223 15.73 -2.88 11.47
C VAL A 223 16.05 -1.62 10.68
N PHE A 224 15.47 -1.46 9.49
CA PHE A 224 15.55 -0.20 8.75
C PHE A 224 14.38 0.03 7.78
N GLY A 225 14.00 1.30 7.61
CA GLY A 225 12.89 1.71 6.73
C GLY A 225 13.30 2.17 5.32
N GLY A 226 14.55 1.97 4.92
CA GLY A 226 15.17 2.61 3.75
C GLY A 226 15.80 3.98 4.08
N SER A 227 16.35 4.68 3.08
CA SER A 227 17.15 5.90 3.32
C SER A 227 16.39 7.04 4.01
N GLN A 228 15.11 7.20 3.69
CA GLN A 228 14.24 8.20 4.34
C GLN A 228 13.62 7.68 5.64
N GLY A 229 13.70 6.37 5.92
CA GLY A 229 13.06 5.76 7.06
C GLY A 229 11.58 5.43 6.85
N ALA A 230 11.00 4.74 7.82
CA ALA A 230 9.59 4.36 7.82
C ALA A 230 9.00 4.54 9.22
N ARG A 231 8.25 5.62 9.43
CA ARG A 231 7.69 5.99 10.75
C ARG A 231 6.93 4.84 11.43
N SER A 232 6.10 4.13 10.68
CA SER A 232 5.35 2.95 11.16
C SER A 232 6.26 1.84 11.67
N ILE A 233 7.34 1.51 10.94
CA ILE A 233 8.33 0.51 11.34
C ILE A 233 9.09 1.00 12.57
N ASN A 234 9.58 2.24 12.56
CA ASN A 234 10.35 2.80 13.65
C ASN A 234 9.56 2.73 14.98
N ARG A 235 8.28 3.16 14.93
CA ARG A 235 7.39 3.14 16.09
C ARG A 235 7.07 1.71 16.56
N ALA A 236 6.76 0.81 15.63
CA ALA A 236 6.45 -0.58 15.97
C ALA A 236 7.65 -1.29 16.62
N VAL A 237 8.86 -0.99 16.19
CA VAL A 237 10.08 -1.55 16.78
C VAL A 237 10.32 -1.01 18.18
N VAL A 238 10.08 0.29 18.41
CA VAL A 238 10.11 0.88 19.75
C VAL A 238 9.09 0.19 20.67
N ASP A 239 7.86 0.00 20.19
CA ASP A 239 6.81 -0.68 20.95
C ASP A 239 7.14 -2.16 21.22
N ALA A 240 7.96 -2.78 20.37
CA ALA A 240 8.44 -4.16 20.53
C ALA A 240 9.63 -4.29 21.49
N LEU A 241 10.36 -3.21 21.80
CA LEU A 241 11.60 -3.26 22.60
C LEU A 241 11.43 -3.92 23.97
N PRO A 242 10.36 -3.69 24.76
CA PRO A 242 10.21 -4.35 26.05
C PRO A 242 10.20 -5.87 25.95
N THR A 243 9.55 -6.42 24.91
CA THR A 243 9.49 -7.86 24.65
C THR A 243 10.81 -8.38 24.09
N LEU A 244 11.41 -7.67 23.13
CA LEU A 244 12.67 -8.09 22.48
C LEU A 244 13.84 -8.11 23.48
N LEU A 245 13.99 -7.06 24.27
CA LEU A 245 15.11 -6.88 25.18
C LEU A 245 14.94 -7.65 26.49
N ALA A 246 13.76 -8.22 26.79
CA ALA A 246 13.58 -9.15 27.89
C ALA A 246 14.46 -10.41 27.75
N SER A 247 14.80 -10.81 26.52
CA SER A 247 15.79 -11.87 26.27
C SER A 247 17.21 -11.29 26.36
N PRO A 248 18.10 -11.78 27.25
CA PRO A 248 19.40 -11.15 27.52
C PRO A 248 20.38 -11.21 26.33
N ASN A 249 20.21 -12.18 25.44
CA ASN A 249 21.04 -12.38 24.26
C ASN A 249 20.46 -11.78 22.97
N VAL A 250 19.46 -10.90 23.05
CA VAL A 250 18.91 -10.20 21.88
C VAL A 250 19.46 -8.78 21.81
N ARG A 251 19.96 -8.40 20.64
CA ARG A 251 20.38 -7.03 20.33
C ARG A 251 19.58 -6.49 19.15
N VAL A 252 19.29 -5.21 19.17
CA VAL A 252 18.52 -4.53 18.13
C VAL A 252 19.36 -3.40 17.54
N ILE A 253 19.71 -3.50 16.27
CA ILE A 253 20.30 -2.42 15.46
C ILE A 253 19.15 -1.76 14.71
N HIS A 254 18.87 -0.49 14.98
CA HIS A 254 17.73 0.22 14.41
C HIS A 254 18.20 1.48 13.68
N VAL A 255 18.03 1.51 12.37
CA VAL A 255 18.31 2.68 11.50
C VAL A 255 17.00 3.40 11.17
N THR A 256 16.81 4.58 11.74
CA THR A 256 15.53 5.33 11.63
C THR A 256 15.31 5.99 10.29
N GLY A 257 16.38 6.27 9.54
CA GLY A 257 16.37 7.04 8.31
C GLY A 257 16.54 8.55 8.51
N GLN A 258 16.77 9.26 7.41
CA GLN A 258 17.20 10.66 7.39
C GLN A 258 16.06 11.70 7.33
N THR A 259 14.79 11.29 7.40
CA THR A 259 13.69 12.26 7.29
C THR A 259 13.72 13.23 8.46
N LYS A 260 13.89 14.51 8.12
CA LYS A 260 13.85 15.64 9.04
C LYS A 260 13.19 16.83 8.37
N ASN A 261 11.96 17.11 8.76
CA ASN A 261 11.18 18.26 8.29
C ASN A 261 10.37 18.86 9.46
N ALA A 262 9.63 19.95 9.20
CA ALA A 262 8.87 20.65 10.24
C ALA A 262 7.79 19.78 10.93
N GLU A 263 7.32 18.71 10.28
CA GLU A 263 6.26 17.83 10.78
C GLU A 263 6.78 16.53 11.41
N TYR A 264 7.98 16.09 11.04
CA TYR A 264 8.54 14.80 11.43
C TYR A 264 10.08 14.79 11.37
N ASP A 265 10.70 14.42 12.49
CA ASP A 265 12.11 14.04 12.61
C ASP A 265 12.16 12.58 13.07
N ALA A 266 12.71 11.71 12.25
CA ALA A 266 12.65 10.26 12.46
C ALA A 266 13.40 9.79 13.71
N GLU A 267 14.54 10.41 14.03
CA GLU A 267 15.31 10.06 15.23
C GLU A 267 14.60 10.59 16.48
N MET A 268 14.13 11.85 16.45
CA MET A 268 13.44 12.46 17.58
C MET A 268 12.12 11.73 17.91
N ASP A 269 11.28 11.44 16.92
CA ASP A 269 10.01 10.71 17.12
C ASP A 269 10.26 9.32 17.73
N THR A 270 11.34 8.65 17.32
CA THR A 270 11.75 7.36 17.90
C THR A 270 12.17 7.51 19.37
N ARG A 271 13.02 8.49 19.69
CA ARG A 271 13.49 8.73 21.06
C ARG A 271 12.34 9.12 22.00
N THR A 272 11.47 10.04 21.58
CA THR A 272 10.30 10.45 22.38
C THR A 272 9.36 9.29 22.66
N ARG A 273 9.16 8.38 21.70
CA ARG A 273 8.33 7.20 21.91
C ARG A 273 8.93 6.19 22.89
N MET A 274 10.25 6.20 23.09
CA MET A 274 10.92 5.32 24.06
C MET A 274 10.80 5.81 25.51
N GLU A 275 10.64 7.12 25.75
CA GLU A 275 10.57 7.71 27.08
C GLU A 275 9.61 6.99 28.06
N PRO A 276 8.37 6.63 27.68
CA PRO A 276 7.45 5.95 28.60
C PRO A 276 7.80 4.47 28.89
N LEU A 277 8.72 3.84 28.15
CA LEU A 277 8.98 2.40 28.24
C LEU A 277 9.76 1.97 29.49
N SER A 278 10.40 2.91 30.19
CA SER A 278 11.15 2.64 31.44
C SER A 278 12.14 1.46 31.35
N LEU A 279 12.87 1.34 30.23
CA LEU A 279 13.83 0.25 30.00
C LEU A 279 15.05 0.36 30.92
N SER A 280 15.54 -0.77 31.44
CA SER A 280 16.76 -0.80 32.25
C SER A 280 18.00 -0.39 31.44
N GLN A 281 19.06 0.07 32.12
CA GLN A 281 20.32 0.43 31.47
C GLN A 281 20.94 -0.76 30.70
N GLU A 282 20.77 -1.97 31.23
CA GLU A 282 21.20 -3.21 30.57
C GLU A 282 20.45 -3.42 29.24
N CYS A 283 19.12 -3.26 29.23
CA CYS A 283 18.32 -3.33 28.01
C CYS A 283 18.77 -2.27 26.99
N LEU A 284 18.95 -1.02 27.44
CA LEU A 284 19.38 0.09 26.58
C LEU A 284 20.76 -0.15 25.96
N SER A 285 21.68 -0.82 26.68
CA SER A 285 23.01 -1.17 26.14
C SER A 285 22.97 -2.11 24.92
N ARG A 286 21.86 -2.84 24.74
CA ARG A 286 21.63 -3.80 23.65
C ARG A 286 20.77 -3.23 22.51
N TYR A 287 20.36 -1.97 22.61
CA TYR A 287 19.63 -1.25 21.57
C TYR A 287 20.49 -0.15 20.97
N HIS A 288 20.85 -0.30 19.70
CA HIS A 288 21.72 0.62 18.97
C HIS A 288 20.91 1.40 17.93
N LEU A 289 20.73 2.69 18.19
CA LEU A 289 19.97 3.61 17.35
C LEU A 289 20.86 4.44 16.43
N TYR A 290 20.59 4.41 15.14
CA TYR A 290 21.33 5.14 14.10
C TYR A 290 20.38 5.96 13.22
N GLY A 291 20.80 7.15 12.79
CA GLY A 291 20.03 7.94 11.81
C GLY A 291 20.18 7.43 10.38
N TYR A 292 21.40 7.05 9.98
CA TYR A 292 21.72 6.54 8.65
C TYR A 292 22.87 5.53 8.69
N ALA A 293 22.82 4.53 7.81
CA ALA A 293 23.85 3.50 7.68
C ALA A 293 24.63 3.70 6.38
N HIS A 294 25.84 4.26 6.47
CA HIS A 294 26.74 4.36 5.31
C HIS A 294 27.30 2.98 4.91
N GLU A 295 27.75 2.21 5.91
CA GLU A 295 28.31 0.86 5.77
C GLU A 295 27.26 -0.21 6.14
N ILE A 296 26.12 -0.21 5.42
CA ILE A 296 24.99 -1.08 5.73
C ILE A 296 25.32 -2.58 5.60
N GLU A 297 26.31 -2.93 4.78
CA GLU A 297 26.84 -4.28 4.63
C GLU A 297 27.31 -4.90 5.94
N ARG A 298 27.88 -4.09 6.86
CA ARG A 298 28.33 -4.56 8.18
C ARG A 298 27.14 -4.92 9.04
N PHE A 299 26.07 -4.12 8.98
CA PHE A 299 24.82 -4.42 9.70
C PHE A 299 24.18 -5.70 9.17
N TYR A 300 24.10 -5.88 7.85
CA TYR A 300 23.65 -7.14 7.27
C TYR A 300 24.51 -8.33 7.76
N ALA A 301 25.83 -8.23 7.67
CA ALA A 301 26.74 -9.31 8.06
C ALA A 301 26.62 -9.70 9.53
N ALA A 302 26.40 -8.74 10.43
CA ALA A 302 26.24 -8.98 11.86
C ALA A 302 24.88 -9.59 12.27
N SER A 303 23.87 -9.52 11.38
CA SER A 303 22.46 -9.79 11.70
C SER A 303 22.06 -11.26 11.61
N ASP A 304 21.09 -11.67 12.44
CA ASP A 304 20.41 -12.97 12.36
C ASP A 304 19.07 -12.87 11.63
N ILE A 305 18.46 -11.69 11.65
CA ILE A 305 17.20 -11.37 10.99
C ILE A 305 17.17 -9.90 10.58
N VAL A 306 16.55 -9.63 9.42
CA VAL A 306 16.35 -8.27 8.92
C VAL A 306 14.86 -7.90 8.89
N ILE A 307 14.52 -6.72 9.39
CA ILE A 307 13.18 -6.13 9.28
C ILE A 307 13.26 -4.84 8.48
N GLY A 308 12.43 -4.71 7.45
CA GLY A 308 12.41 -3.48 6.68
C GLY A 308 11.37 -3.42 5.58
N ARG A 309 11.48 -2.37 4.76
CA ARG A 309 10.64 -2.22 3.56
C ARG A 309 11.03 -3.23 2.50
N ALA A 310 10.06 -3.63 1.68
CA ALA A 310 10.27 -4.56 0.58
C ALA A 310 10.66 -3.85 -0.75
N GLY A 311 11.57 -2.88 -0.69
CA GLY A 311 12.14 -2.29 -1.89
C GLY A 311 12.96 -3.31 -2.67
N ALA A 312 13.06 -3.16 -4.00
CA ALA A 312 13.82 -4.09 -4.84
C ALA A 312 15.27 -4.26 -4.33
N ALA A 313 15.95 -3.14 -4.06
CA ALA A 313 17.31 -3.16 -3.49
C ALA A 313 17.39 -3.93 -2.17
N THR A 314 16.47 -3.67 -1.24
CA THR A 314 16.47 -4.30 0.08
C THR A 314 16.28 -5.80 -0.03
N VAL A 315 15.32 -6.23 -0.84
CA VAL A 315 15.01 -7.65 -1.02
C VAL A 315 16.19 -8.39 -1.65
N THR A 316 16.83 -7.80 -2.65
CA THR A 316 17.99 -8.42 -3.32
C THR A 316 19.23 -8.41 -2.46
N GLU A 317 19.47 -7.35 -1.66
CA GLU A 317 20.55 -7.30 -0.67
C GLU A 317 20.37 -8.35 0.44
N ILE A 318 19.15 -8.51 0.97
CA ILE A 318 18.82 -9.54 1.98
C ILE A 318 19.06 -10.95 1.42
N CYS A 319 18.56 -11.23 0.20
CA CYS A 319 18.75 -12.52 -0.46
C CYS A 319 20.23 -12.77 -0.76
N ALA A 320 20.96 -11.74 -1.21
CA ALA A 320 22.39 -11.82 -1.39
C ALA A 320 23.05 -12.25 -0.08
N CYS A 321 22.78 -11.58 1.05
CA CYS A 321 23.33 -11.95 2.35
C CYS A 321 22.81 -13.28 2.93
N GLY A 322 21.81 -13.91 2.31
CA GLY A 322 21.20 -15.15 2.83
C GLY A 322 20.53 -14.93 4.18
N LEU A 323 19.89 -13.78 4.40
CA LEU A 323 19.30 -13.45 5.70
C LEU A 323 17.80 -13.75 5.74
N PRO A 324 17.29 -14.39 6.80
CA PRO A 324 15.87 -14.40 7.11
C PRO A 324 15.34 -12.97 7.25
N SER A 325 14.12 -12.72 6.78
CA SER A 325 13.55 -11.37 6.85
C SER A 325 12.08 -11.30 7.24
N ILE A 326 11.68 -10.18 7.85
CA ILE A 326 10.29 -9.76 7.99
C ILE A 326 10.13 -8.47 7.19
N LEU A 327 9.32 -8.52 6.14
CA LEU A 327 9.15 -7.43 5.20
C LEU A 327 7.83 -6.73 5.42
N ILE A 328 7.90 -5.41 5.57
CA ILE A 328 6.76 -4.52 5.81
C ILE A 328 6.58 -3.63 4.58
N PRO A 329 5.84 -4.07 3.54
CA PRO A 329 5.75 -3.32 2.30
C PRO A 329 5.04 -1.97 2.51
N LEU A 330 5.50 -0.94 1.78
CA LEU A 330 4.85 0.37 1.81
C LEU A 330 3.46 0.28 1.14
N PRO A 331 2.37 0.65 1.84
CA PRO A 331 1.05 0.74 1.23
C PRO A 331 1.07 1.71 0.05
N TYR A 332 0.49 1.29 -1.08
CA TYR A 332 0.41 2.06 -2.32
C TYR A 332 1.73 2.39 -3.02
N ALA A 333 2.77 1.62 -2.76
CA ALA A 333 3.89 1.55 -3.70
C ALA A 333 3.34 1.44 -5.15
N PRO A 334 3.79 2.25 -6.12
CA PRO A 334 3.25 2.21 -7.49
C PRO A 334 3.20 0.77 -8.05
N GLY A 335 2.00 0.29 -8.41
CA GLY A 335 1.80 -1.09 -8.88
C GLY A 335 1.95 -2.19 -7.81
N ASP A 336 1.87 -1.83 -6.52
CA ASP A 336 2.09 -2.71 -5.37
C ASP A 336 3.42 -3.49 -5.39
N HIS A 337 4.43 -2.94 -6.07
CA HIS A 337 5.70 -3.63 -6.29
C HIS A 337 6.37 -4.08 -4.99
N GLN A 338 6.31 -3.28 -3.92
CA GLN A 338 6.88 -3.69 -2.63
C GLN A 338 6.14 -4.89 -2.03
N ALA A 339 4.81 -4.91 -2.09
CA ALA A 339 4.05 -6.04 -1.58
C ALA A 339 4.30 -7.32 -2.39
N LEU A 340 4.46 -7.19 -3.72
CA LEU A 340 4.86 -8.31 -4.57
C LEU A 340 6.25 -8.83 -4.21
N ASN A 341 7.25 -7.94 -4.09
CA ASN A 341 8.61 -8.33 -3.69
C ASN A 341 8.62 -9.05 -2.34
N ALA A 342 7.87 -8.55 -1.36
CA ALA A 342 7.75 -9.16 -0.04
C ALA A 342 7.19 -10.59 -0.13
N ARG A 343 6.15 -10.76 -0.96
CA ARG A 343 5.48 -12.03 -1.16
C ARG A 343 6.30 -13.03 -1.96
N THR A 344 7.17 -12.59 -2.87
CA THR A 344 8.15 -13.47 -3.52
C THR A 344 9.02 -14.16 -2.48
N LEU A 345 9.51 -13.42 -1.48
CA LEU A 345 10.31 -13.99 -0.39
C LEU A 345 9.50 -14.88 0.55
N GLU A 346 8.27 -14.50 0.86
CA GLU A 346 7.37 -15.32 1.69
C GLU A 346 6.98 -16.63 1.01
N ASN A 347 6.56 -16.58 -0.25
CA ASN A 347 6.22 -17.76 -1.05
C ASN A 347 7.44 -18.67 -1.26
N GLY A 348 8.62 -18.08 -1.43
CA GLY A 348 9.89 -18.81 -1.50
C GLY A 348 10.37 -19.36 -0.15
N GLY A 349 9.70 -19.04 0.95
CA GLY A 349 10.05 -19.46 2.31
C GLY A 349 11.31 -18.81 2.86
N ALA A 350 11.71 -17.65 2.33
CA ALA A 350 12.89 -16.87 2.72
C ALA A 350 12.56 -15.70 3.66
N GLY A 351 11.29 -15.31 3.76
CA GLY A 351 10.84 -14.21 4.61
C GLY A 351 9.40 -14.38 5.10
N LEU A 352 8.95 -13.45 5.93
CA LEU A 352 7.55 -13.28 6.32
C LEU A 352 7.08 -11.89 5.92
N VAL A 353 5.80 -11.72 5.59
CA VAL A 353 5.22 -10.40 5.34
C VAL A 353 4.39 -9.94 6.54
N VAL A 354 4.60 -8.69 6.97
CA VAL A 354 3.75 -8.00 7.94
C VAL A 354 3.21 -6.75 7.28
N TYR A 355 1.90 -6.65 7.14
CA TYR A 355 1.25 -5.52 6.48
C TYR A 355 1.00 -4.37 7.44
N GLU A 356 1.03 -3.14 6.90
CA GLU A 356 0.57 -1.97 7.65
C GLU A 356 -0.94 -1.93 7.75
N GLU A 357 -1.39 -1.42 8.88
CA GLU A 357 -2.78 -1.29 9.26
C GLU A 357 -3.16 0.19 9.34
N THR A 358 -4.32 0.54 8.76
CA THR A 358 -4.82 1.91 8.75
C THR A 358 -5.67 2.20 9.98
N ALA A 359 -5.30 3.23 10.72
CA ALA A 359 -5.98 3.70 11.93
C ALA A 359 -6.24 5.21 11.88
N ILE A 360 -7.15 5.69 12.72
CA ILE A 360 -7.35 7.13 12.97
C ILE A 360 -6.75 7.43 14.35
N ILE A 361 -5.73 8.29 14.38
CA ILE A 361 -5.07 8.76 15.61
C ILE A 361 -5.02 10.29 15.53
N ASP A 362 -5.49 10.98 16.57
CA ASP A 362 -5.57 12.45 16.63
C ASP A 362 -6.24 13.07 15.39
N ASP A 363 -7.40 12.50 14.98
CA ASP A 363 -8.17 12.87 13.79
C ASP A 363 -7.41 12.76 12.45
N ARG A 364 -6.28 12.04 12.44
CA ARG A 364 -5.46 11.80 11.25
C ARG A 364 -5.46 10.33 10.89
N ILE A 365 -5.63 10.06 9.60
CA ILE A 365 -5.48 8.71 9.05
C ILE A 365 -3.98 8.39 8.99
N VAL A 366 -3.55 7.39 9.75
CA VAL A 366 -2.15 6.96 9.85
C VAL A 366 -2.02 5.47 9.54
N SER A 367 -0.84 5.08 9.08
CA SER A 367 -0.48 3.66 8.96
C SER A 367 0.36 3.25 10.15
N THR A 368 0.03 2.08 10.70
CA THR A 368 0.65 1.53 11.91
C THR A 368 1.04 0.09 11.67
N VAL A 369 1.99 -0.39 12.47
CA VAL A 369 2.31 -1.81 12.60
C VAL A 369 2.27 -2.10 14.09
N ASP A 370 1.60 -3.17 14.48
CA ASP A 370 1.50 -3.54 15.88
C ASP A 370 2.85 -4.09 16.39
N GLY A 371 3.41 -3.45 17.41
CA GLY A 371 4.72 -3.81 17.96
C GLY A 371 4.75 -5.17 18.64
N ILE A 372 3.65 -5.59 19.29
CA ILE A 372 3.55 -6.89 19.96
C ILE A 372 3.52 -8.00 18.93
N ARG A 373 2.71 -7.85 17.88
CA ARG A 373 2.65 -8.76 16.73
C ARG A 373 3.99 -8.83 16.01
N LEU A 374 4.67 -7.69 15.84
CA LEU A 374 6.01 -7.67 15.25
C LEU A 374 7.02 -8.44 16.11
N ALA A 375 7.04 -8.22 17.43
CA ALA A 375 7.90 -8.95 18.36
C ALA A 375 7.66 -10.47 18.29
N ALA A 376 6.39 -10.89 18.28
CA ALA A 376 6.03 -12.30 18.16
C ALA A 376 6.55 -12.92 16.85
N ARG A 377 6.45 -12.20 15.72
CA ARG A 377 7.00 -12.65 14.43
C ARG A 377 8.53 -12.71 14.42
N ILE A 378 9.19 -11.80 15.12
CA ILE A 378 10.65 -11.82 15.28
C ILE A 378 11.07 -13.08 16.05
N PHE A 379 10.43 -13.38 17.19
CA PHE A 379 10.74 -14.58 17.98
C PHE A 379 10.37 -15.89 17.27
N ASP A 380 9.30 -15.91 16.48
CA ASP A 380 8.93 -17.04 15.61
C ASP A 380 10.08 -17.46 14.66
N ILE A 381 10.98 -16.54 14.32
CA ILE A 381 12.21 -16.81 13.55
C ILE A 381 13.42 -17.00 14.49
N LEU A 382 13.64 -16.11 15.47
CA LEU A 382 14.81 -16.13 16.34
C LEU A 382 14.91 -17.32 17.31
N ASP A 383 13.79 -17.95 17.65
CA ASP A 383 13.79 -19.11 18.56
C ASP A 383 13.89 -20.45 17.80
N HIS A 384 13.75 -20.45 16.48
CA HIS A 384 13.76 -21.65 15.65
C HIS A 384 14.99 -21.69 14.71
N PRO A 385 16.14 -22.26 15.14
CA PRO A 385 17.37 -22.27 14.34
C PRO A 385 17.23 -22.99 13.00
N ASP A 386 16.51 -24.12 12.95
CA ASP A 386 16.27 -24.87 11.71
C ASP A 386 15.49 -24.05 10.69
N ARG A 387 14.51 -23.28 11.18
CA ARG A 387 13.74 -22.36 10.34
C ARG A 387 14.63 -21.24 9.80
N ARG A 388 15.50 -20.64 10.63
CA ARG A 388 16.45 -19.62 10.15
C ARG A 388 17.41 -20.17 9.10
N ALA A 389 17.96 -21.35 9.32
CA ALA A 389 18.85 -22.02 8.38
C ALA A 389 18.11 -22.28 7.05
N SER A 390 16.90 -22.83 7.09
CA SER A 390 16.07 -23.03 5.90
C SER A 390 15.75 -21.72 5.18
N MET A 391 15.35 -20.67 5.90
CA MET A 391 15.06 -19.36 5.33
C MET A 391 16.30 -18.74 4.67
N SER A 392 17.47 -18.88 5.30
CA SER A 392 18.76 -18.42 4.79
C SER A 392 19.12 -19.10 3.47
N THR A 393 19.07 -20.44 3.42
CA THR A 393 19.33 -21.21 2.19
C THR A 393 18.37 -20.83 1.08
N ARG A 394 17.07 -20.68 1.39
CA ARG A 394 16.04 -20.27 0.42
C ARG A 394 16.27 -18.85 -0.07
N ALA A 395 16.66 -17.91 0.80
CA ALA A 395 16.94 -16.54 0.42
C ALA A 395 18.05 -16.46 -0.63
N THR A 396 19.15 -17.21 -0.44
CA THR A 396 20.25 -17.28 -1.42
C THR A 396 19.82 -17.94 -2.73
N ALA A 397 18.92 -18.94 -2.68
CA ALA A 397 18.44 -19.62 -3.88
C ALA A 397 17.45 -18.78 -4.71
N LEU A 398 16.74 -17.83 -4.10
CA LEU A 398 15.73 -17.01 -4.78
C LEU A 398 16.31 -15.92 -5.68
N PHE A 399 17.55 -15.49 -5.43
CA PHE A 399 18.10 -14.32 -6.10
C PHE A 399 19.52 -14.57 -6.62
N ASP A 400 19.74 -14.24 -7.90
CA ASP A 400 21.05 -14.32 -8.51
C ASP A 400 21.90 -13.07 -8.20
N ARG A 401 23.03 -13.28 -7.51
CA ARG A 401 24.01 -12.24 -7.17
C ARG A 401 24.73 -11.67 -8.41
N ASN A 402 24.71 -12.35 -9.55
CA ASN A 402 25.49 -11.96 -10.74
C ASN A 402 24.85 -10.85 -11.59
N GLY A 403 23.82 -10.15 -11.08
CA GLY A 403 23.11 -9.14 -11.85
C GLY A 403 24.00 -8.01 -12.39
N ALA A 404 24.98 -7.54 -11.61
CA ALA A 404 25.93 -6.51 -12.07
C ALA A 404 26.79 -7.04 -13.23
N THR A 405 27.32 -8.25 -13.11
CA THR A 405 28.13 -8.92 -14.13
C THR A 405 27.34 -9.14 -15.42
N ARG A 406 26.12 -9.68 -15.34
CA ARG A 406 25.24 -9.85 -16.51
C ARG A 406 24.91 -8.54 -17.21
N ILE A 407 24.72 -7.46 -16.44
CA ILE A 407 24.51 -6.13 -17.02
C ILE A 407 25.77 -5.67 -17.77
N ALA A 408 26.95 -5.83 -17.18
CA ALA A 408 28.21 -5.47 -17.84
C ALA A 408 28.45 -6.28 -19.11
N GLU A 409 28.20 -7.60 -19.08
CA GLU A 409 28.26 -8.48 -20.25
C GLU A 409 27.27 -8.06 -21.34
N GLU A 410 26.05 -7.68 -20.97
CA GLU A 410 25.05 -7.23 -21.92
C GLU A 410 25.37 -5.85 -22.52
N ILE A 411 26.02 -4.97 -21.74
CA ILE A 411 26.57 -3.71 -22.25
C ILE A 411 27.70 -3.99 -23.25
N ASP A 412 28.60 -4.92 -22.95
CA ASP A 412 29.67 -5.35 -23.86
C ASP A 412 29.11 -5.98 -25.15
N ARG A 413 28.05 -6.78 -25.06
CA ARG A 413 27.34 -7.31 -26.24
C ARG A 413 26.72 -6.21 -27.08
N LEU A 414 26.07 -5.24 -26.44
CA LEU A 414 25.50 -4.08 -27.12
C LEU A 414 26.58 -3.26 -27.86
N GLN A 415 27.78 -3.14 -27.29
CA GLN A 415 28.91 -2.47 -27.95
C GLN A 415 29.38 -3.22 -29.20
N GLN A 416 29.29 -4.55 -29.19
CA GLN A 416 29.66 -5.41 -30.32
C GLN A 416 28.52 -5.60 -31.34
N ASP A 417 27.42 -4.84 -31.21
CA ASP A 417 26.22 -4.98 -32.03
C ASP A 417 25.59 -6.39 -32.00
N LEU A 418 25.82 -7.14 -30.93
CA LEU A 418 25.26 -8.46 -30.73
C LEU A 418 23.81 -8.39 -30.21
N PRO A 419 22.93 -9.34 -30.61
CA PRO A 419 21.57 -9.42 -30.09
C PRO A 419 21.55 -9.70 -28.58
N PRO A 420 20.43 -9.37 -27.89
CA PRO A 420 20.26 -9.64 -26.47
C PRO A 420 20.50 -11.10 -26.11
N ASP A 421 21.10 -11.31 -24.95
CA ASP A 421 21.28 -12.66 -24.44
C ASP A 421 19.95 -13.19 -23.88
N VAL A 422 19.27 -14.01 -24.67
CA VAL A 422 18.01 -14.65 -24.28
C VAL A 422 18.26 -16.04 -23.66
N SER A 423 19.52 -16.47 -23.52
CA SER A 423 19.86 -17.81 -23.02
C SER A 423 19.40 -18.05 -21.59
N ASP A 424 19.45 -17.01 -20.76
CA ASP A 424 18.93 -17.04 -19.39
C ASP A 424 17.57 -16.34 -19.23
N SER A 425 16.74 -16.50 -20.25
CA SER A 425 15.28 -16.44 -20.10
C SER A 425 14.73 -17.70 -19.43
N GLY A 426 15.53 -18.34 -18.56
CA GLY A 426 15.17 -19.56 -17.84
C GLY A 426 13.72 -19.46 -17.40
N PRO A 427 12.92 -20.55 -17.57
CA PRO A 427 11.48 -20.49 -17.41
C PRO A 427 11.21 -19.70 -16.15
N LEU A 428 10.35 -18.67 -16.21
CA LEU A 428 9.80 -17.98 -15.04
C LEU A 428 9.77 -19.03 -13.96
N ALA A 429 10.75 -19.03 -13.04
CA ALA A 429 10.82 -20.13 -12.09
C ALA A 429 9.43 -20.14 -11.47
N ASP A 430 8.85 -21.33 -11.25
CA ASP A 430 7.51 -21.52 -10.69
C ASP A 430 7.37 -20.92 -9.27
N ALA A 431 8.05 -19.83 -8.95
CA ALA A 431 7.49 -18.80 -8.13
C ALA A 431 6.02 -18.58 -8.58
N PRO A 432 5.06 -18.43 -7.66
CA PRO A 432 3.61 -18.35 -7.97
C PRO A 432 3.18 -17.11 -8.81
N GLU A 433 4.08 -16.53 -9.59
CA GLU A 433 4.26 -15.10 -9.86
C GLU A 433 3.46 -14.55 -11.04
N GLY A 434 3.01 -15.37 -12.00
CA GLY A 434 2.17 -14.87 -13.10
C GLY A 434 0.81 -14.32 -12.64
N ARG A 435 0.22 -14.90 -11.58
CA ARG A 435 -1.15 -14.58 -11.16
C ARG A 435 -1.20 -13.41 -10.19
N HIS A 436 -0.28 -13.33 -9.21
CA HIS A 436 -0.27 -12.25 -8.23
C HIS A 436 0.05 -10.87 -8.84
N ALA A 437 0.96 -10.81 -9.83
CA ALA A 437 1.21 -9.58 -10.57
C ALA A 437 -0.04 -9.09 -11.32
N THR A 438 -0.82 -10.01 -11.89
CA THR A 438 -2.10 -9.68 -12.56
C THR A 438 -3.15 -9.20 -11.54
N ILE A 439 -3.15 -9.76 -10.33
CA ILE A 439 -4.04 -9.36 -9.23
C ILE A 439 -3.67 -7.97 -8.68
N ALA A 440 -2.38 -7.68 -8.52
CA ALA A 440 -1.90 -6.37 -8.11
C ALA A 440 -2.35 -5.26 -9.08
N GLN A 441 -2.43 -5.58 -10.37
CA GLN A 441 -2.88 -4.68 -11.43
C GLN A 441 -4.40 -4.45 -11.47
N LEU A 442 -5.20 -5.20 -10.71
CA LEU A 442 -6.64 -4.95 -10.64
C LEU A 442 -6.89 -3.58 -9.99
N SER A 443 -7.71 -2.78 -10.68
CA SER A 443 -8.19 -1.51 -10.14
C SER A 443 -9.09 -1.74 -8.92
N PRO A 444 -9.16 -0.78 -7.98
CA PRO A 444 -10.03 -0.90 -6.80
C PRO A 444 -11.47 -1.27 -7.18
N PHE A 445 -12.01 -0.62 -8.20
CA PHE A 445 -13.35 -0.89 -8.71
C PHE A 445 -13.53 -2.33 -9.22
N ARG A 446 -12.60 -2.85 -10.02
CA ARG A 446 -12.67 -4.23 -10.51
C ARG A 446 -12.58 -5.24 -9.37
N LEU A 447 -11.79 -4.93 -8.34
CA LEU A 447 -11.68 -5.77 -7.15
C LEU A 447 -13.01 -5.82 -6.39
N VAL A 448 -13.64 -4.67 -6.13
CA VAL A 448 -14.98 -4.62 -5.50
C VAL A 448 -16.04 -5.33 -6.33
N GLN A 449 -16.07 -5.12 -7.65
CA GLN A 449 -17.03 -5.80 -8.54
C GLN A 449 -16.92 -7.32 -8.50
N ARG A 450 -15.70 -7.84 -8.27
CA ARG A 450 -15.46 -9.28 -8.18
C ARG A 450 -16.14 -9.89 -6.95
N PHE A 451 -16.09 -9.18 -5.81
CA PHE A 451 -16.69 -9.64 -4.56
C PHE A 451 -18.17 -9.24 -4.39
N SER A 452 -18.66 -8.25 -5.13
CA SER A 452 -20.03 -7.74 -4.96
C SER A 452 -21.11 -8.71 -5.44
N LYS A 453 -20.80 -9.61 -6.39
CA LYS A 453 -21.76 -10.61 -6.90
C LYS A 453 -21.80 -11.88 -6.04
N LYS A 454 -20.63 -12.34 -5.60
CA LYS A 454 -20.47 -13.53 -4.75
C LYS A 454 -19.09 -13.47 -4.09
N LYS A 455 -18.99 -13.98 -2.86
CA LYS A 455 -17.70 -14.18 -2.20
C LYS A 455 -16.89 -15.22 -2.99
N ASP A 456 -15.87 -14.75 -3.70
CA ASP A 456 -14.99 -15.59 -4.53
C ASP A 456 -13.92 -16.25 -3.65
N GLU A 457 -14.32 -17.28 -2.90
CA GLU A 457 -13.45 -18.00 -1.96
C GLU A 457 -12.21 -18.61 -2.65
N ALA A 458 -12.34 -19.02 -3.92
CA ALA A 458 -11.22 -19.51 -4.70
C ALA A 458 -10.18 -18.41 -4.94
N PHE A 459 -10.64 -17.20 -5.25
CA PHE A 459 -9.76 -16.03 -5.38
C PHE A 459 -9.16 -15.59 -4.05
N ILE A 460 -9.91 -15.64 -2.93
CA ILE A 460 -9.34 -15.33 -1.61
C ILE A 460 -8.22 -16.31 -1.26
N ARG A 461 -8.43 -17.62 -1.46
CA ARG A 461 -7.38 -18.63 -1.23
C ARG A 461 -6.18 -18.44 -2.13
N LEU A 462 -6.40 -18.10 -3.40
CA LEU A 462 -5.31 -17.83 -4.33
C LEU A 462 -4.51 -16.59 -3.92
N VAL A 463 -5.19 -15.51 -3.55
CA VAL A 463 -4.55 -14.20 -3.30
C VAL A 463 -3.99 -14.11 -1.89
N GLY A 464 -4.57 -14.80 -0.92
CA GLY A 464 -4.32 -14.59 0.50
C GLY A 464 -5.20 -13.48 1.07
N GLU A 465 -5.89 -13.78 2.17
CA GLU A 465 -6.78 -12.85 2.85
C GLU A 465 -6.02 -11.62 3.39
N ASP A 466 -4.84 -11.83 3.97
CA ASP A 466 -4.00 -10.76 4.51
C ASP A 466 -3.58 -9.74 3.45
N TYR A 467 -3.32 -10.19 2.22
CA TYR A 467 -3.01 -9.28 1.11
C TYR A 467 -4.24 -8.46 0.68
N LEU A 468 -5.44 -9.06 0.69
CA LEU A 468 -6.67 -8.32 0.39
C LEU A 468 -6.99 -7.31 1.49
N LYS A 469 -6.79 -7.66 2.76
CA LYS A 469 -6.86 -6.76 3.91
C LYS A 469 -5.87 -5.60 3.78
N TYR A 470 -4.62 -5.89 3.42
CA TYR A 470 -3.62 -4.86 3.08
C TYR A 470 -4.09 -3.92 1.95
N ARG A 471 -4.74 -4.45 0.89
CA ARG A 471 -5.30 -3.61 -0.18
C ARG A 471 -6.43 -2.72 0.33
N VAL A 472 -7.29 -3.22 1.21
CA VAL A 472 -8.32 -2.42 1.90
C VAL A 472 -7.67 -1.31 2.73
N ASP A 473 -6.69 -1.66 3.55
CA ASP A 473 -5.94 -0.73 4.40
C ASP A 473 -5.26 0.36 3.61
N GLY A 474 -4.66 -0.03 2.49
CA GLY A 474 -4.35 0.84 1.39
C GLY A 474 -5.54 1.73 1.13
N TYR A 475 -6.53 1.26 0.37
CA TYR A 475 -7.65 2.07 -0.16
C TYR A 475 -8.26 3.06 0.85
N LEU A 476 -8.47 2.66 2.10
CA LEU A 476 -8.99 3.51 3.17
C LEU A 476 -8.15 4.78 3.43
N LYS A 477 -6.82 4.68 3.31
CA LYS A 477 -5.88 5.80 3.47
C LYS A 477 -5.81 6.75 2.28
N ASN A 478 -6.36 6.40 1.10
CA ASN A 478 -6.20 7.24 -0.09
C ASN A 478 -6.77 8.65 0.15
N GLU A 479 -6.10 9.69 -0.32
CA GLU A 479 -6.65 11.05 -0.28
C GLU A 479 -7.87 11.19 -1.19
N THR A 480 -7.88 10.45 -2.31
CA THR A 480 -8.98 10.45 -3.27
C THR A 480 -10.17 9.69 -2.69
N TRP A 481 -11.28 10.40 -2.49
CA TRP A 481 -12.49 9.86 -1.90
C TRP A 481 -13.06 8.65 -2.68
N THR A 482 -12.91 8.62 -4.01
CA THR A 482 -13.41 7.49 -4.84
C THR A 482 -12.69 6.18 -4.53
N ILE A 483 -11.37 6.22 -4.35
CA ILE A 483 -10.58 5.05 -3.97
C ILE A 483 -10.90 4.64 -2.53
N ARG A 484 -10.99 5.62 -1.61
CA ARG A 484 -11.40 5.38 -0.22
C ARG A 484 -12.77 4.69 -0.13
N ASN A 485 -13.72 5.14 -0.94
CA ASN A 485 -15.05 4.57 -1.03
C ASN A 485 -15.03 3.09 -1.44
N GLU A 486 -14.18 2.71 -2.40
CA GLU A 486 -13.99 1.31 -2.76
C GLU A 486 -13.36 0.50 -1.62
N GLY A 487 -12.43 1.10 -0.85
CA GLY A 487 -11.90 0.51 0.38
C GLY A 487 -12.97 0.22 1.42
N VAL A 488 -13.87 1.16 1.68
CA VAL A 488 -15.00 1.00 2.62
C VAL A 488 -15.90 -0.17 2.21
N LYS A 489 -16.29 -0.24 0.93
CA LYS A 489 -17.11 -1.35 0.42
C LYS A 489 -16.39 -2.69 0.55
N LEU A 490 -15.11 -2.73 0.18
CA LEU A 490 -14.32 -3.95 0.20
C LEU A 490 -14.12 -4.46 1.63
N ALA A 491 -13.95 -3.56 2.62
CA ALA A 491 -13.91 -3.93 4.04
C ALA A 491 -15.17 -4.70 4.47
N GLY A 492 -16.35 -4.22 4.07
CA GLY A 492 -17.61 -4.90 4.36
C GLY A 492 -17.78 -6.23 3.61
N LEU A 493 -17.42 -6.27 2.33
CA LEU A 493 -17.49 -7.50 1.51
C LEU A 493 -16.54 -8.61 2.00
N LEU A 494 -15.39 -8.24 2.56
CA LEU A 494 -14.42 -9.19 3.12
C LEU A 494 -14.70 -9.53 4.59
N GLY A 495 -15.62 -8.85 5.25
CA GLY A 495 -15.87 -9.04 6.69
C GLY A 495 -14.68 -8.58 7.55
N TYR A 496 -13.98 -7.51 7.15
CA TYR A 496 -12.77 -7.06 7.84
C TYR A 496 -13.11 -6.23 9.10
N THR A 497 -13.40 -6.95 10.18
CA THR A 497 -13.89 -6.40 11.46
C THR A 497 -12.92 -5.46 12.16
N ASP A 498 -11.61 -5.66 11.97
CA ASP A 498 -10.56 -4.83 12.61
C ASP A 498 -10.59 -3.37 12.13
N ARG A 499 -11.39 -3.06 11.10
CA ARG A 499 -11.62 -1.71 10.60
C ARG A 499 -12.91 -1.08 11.10
N LEU A 500 -13.64 -1.72 11.99
CA LEU A 500 -14.85 -1.14 12.59
C LEU A 500 -14.58 0.25 13.17
N ALA A 501 -13.53 0.41 13.99
CA ALA A 501 -13.18 1.69 14.59
C ALA A 501 -12.88 2.78 13.54
N PHE A 502 -12.18 2.42 12.44
CA PHE A 502 -11.92 3.32 11.33
C PHE A 502 -13.21 3.76 10.62
N ILE A 503 -14.10 2.80 10.32
CA ILE A 503 -15.39 3.06 9.67
C ILE A 503 -16.28 3.96 10.54
N LEU A 504 -16.30 3.74 11.87
CA LEU A 504 -17.00 4.62 12.80
C LEU A 504 -16.40 6.03 12.82
N GLY A 505 -15.06 6.16 12.79
CA GLY A 505 -14.38 7.44 12.69
C GLY A 505 -14.74 8.22 11.41
N LEU A 506 -14.85 7.55 10.26
CA LEU A 506 -15.32 8.19 9.01
C LEU A 506 -16.73 8.78 9.13
N LEU A 507 -17.61 8.16 9.90
CA LEU A 507 -18.98 8.63 10.09
C LEU A 507 -19.07 9.81 11.06
N ARG A 508 -18.16 9.86 12.04
CA ARG A 508 -18.02 10.94 13.02
C ARG A 508 -17.33 12.19 12.47
N ASP A 509 -16.51 12.06 11.42
CA ASP A 509 -15.87 13.21 10.76
C ASP A 509 -16.92 14.11 10.08
N LYS A 510 -17.32 15.17 10.78
CA LYS A 510 -18.22 16.24 10.31
C LYS A 510 -17.46 17.49 9.87
N THR A 511 -16.18 17.37 9.51
CA THR A 511 -15.38 18.52 9.04
C THR A 511 -16.00 19.08 7.75
N PRO A 512 -16.45 20.35 7.71
CA PRO A 512 -17.09 20.90 6.52
C PRO A 512 -16.10 21.06 5.36
N THR A 513 -16.57 20.89 4.12
CA THR A 513 -15.73 21.14 2.94
C THR A 513 -15.42 22.64 2.77
N SER A 514 -14.47 22.94 1.88
CA SER A 514 -14.18 24.33 1.48
C SER A 514 -15.45 25.09 1.06
N ARG A 515 -15.45 26.42 1.23
CA ARG A 515 -16.61 27.28 0.87
C ARG A 515 -17.04 27.08 -0.59
N LEU A 516 -16.08 26.94 -1.50
CA LEU A 516 -16.36 26.69 -2.92
C LEU A 516 -17.08 25.37 -3.14
N GLN A 517 -16.60 24.28 -2.51
CA GLN A 517 -17.25 22.97 -2.65
C GLN A 517 -18.66 22.95 -2.04
N ARG A 518 -18.89 23.70 -0.96
CA ARG A 518 -20.24 23.83 -0.38
C ARG A 518 -21.21 24.55 -1.31
N LEU A 519 -20.73 25.53 -2.09
CA LEU A 519 -21.55 26.21 -3.10
C LEU A 519 -22.01 25.25 -4.22
N PHE A 520 -21.23 24.21 -4.49
CA PHE A 520 -21.57 23.15 -5.45
C PHE A 520 -22.20 21.91 -4.80
N GLY A 521 -22.79 22.04 -3.60
CA GLY A 521 -23.53 20.98 -2.93
C GLY A 521 -22.69 19.99 -2.11
N GLY A 522 -21.41 20.29 -1.86
CA GLY A 522 -20.60 19.55 -0.89
C GLY A 522 -21.03 19.83 0.55
N ASP A 523 -20.96 18.82 1.41
CA ASP A 523 -21.31 18.93 2.84
C ASP A 523 -20.07 18.84 3.73
N TYR A 524 -19.49 17.64 3.83
CA TYR A 524 -18.38 17.29 4.69
C TYR A 524 -17.21 16.72 3.89
N ARG A 525 -16.01 16.72 4.49
CA ARG A 525 -14.79 16.16 3.91
C ARG A 525 -14.98 14.72 3.47
N GLN A 526 -15.66 13.91 4.28
CA GLN A 526 -16.14 12.60 3.87
C GLN A 526 -17.47 12.79 3.15
N VAL A 527 -17.48 12.66 1.82
CA VAL A 527 -18.68 12.87 1.00
C VAL A 527 -19.80 11.88 1.36
N GLY A 528 -21.05 12.26 1.09
CA GLY A 528 -22.24 11.45 1.41
C GLY A 528 -22.17 10.00 0.90
N PHE A 529 -21.59 9.75 -0.28
CA PHE A 529 -21.41 8.40 -0.81
C PHE A 529 -20.53 7.51 0.08
N ILE A 530 -19.46 8.06 0.65
CA ILE A 530 -18.58 7.32 1.58
C ILE A 530 -19.35 7.02 2.84
N ARG A 531 -20.03 8.01 3.42
CA ARG A 531 -20.78 7.84 4.68
C ARG A 531 -21.88 6.78 4.51
N ARG A 532 -22.63 6.81 3.40
CA ARG A 532 -23.64 5.80 3.08
C ARG A 532 -23.04 4.40 2.98
N ASN A 533 -21.94 4.25 2.26
CA ASN A 533 -21.28 2.95 2.12
C ASN A 533 -20.64 2.50 3.43
N ALA A 534 -20.17 3.42 4.28
CA ALA A 534 -19.68 3.11 5.62
C ALA A 534 -20.80 2.54 6.50
N VAL A 535 -22.00 3.13 6.50
CA VAL A 535 -23.17 2.56 7.19
C VAL A 535 -23.53 1.18 6.63
N HIS A 536 -23.50 1.00 5.30
CA HIS A 536 -23.71 -0.32 4.70
C HIS A 536 -22.66 -1.34 5.15
N THR A 537 -21.40 -0.92 5.26
CA THR A 537 -20.30 -1.74 5.76
C THR A 537 -20.53 -2.14 7.21
N LEU A 538 -21.03 -1.25 8.09
CA LEU A 538 -21.39 -1.61 9.47
C LEU A 538 -22.39 -2.79 9.50
N ARG A 539 -23.41 -2.74 8.63
CA ARG A 539 -24.38 -3.83 8.48
C ARG A 539 -23.75 -5.13 8.01
N GLN A 540 -22.76 -5.07 7.11
CA GLN A 540 -22.07 -6.26 6.59
C GLN A 540 -21.10 -6.87 7.61
N LEU A 541 -20.44 -6.04 8.42
CA LEU A 541 -19.58 -6.51 9.51
C LEU A 541 -20.39 -7.19 10.63
N ASP A 542 -21.68 -6.87 10.73
CA ASP A 542 -22.63 -7.47 11.68
C ASP A 542 -22.21 -7.38 13.17
N GLN A 543 -21.41 -6.36 13.50
CA GLN A 543 -20.99 -6.08 14.88
C GLN A 543 -21.83 -4.94 15.46
N TYR A 544 -22.67 -5.25 16.46
CA TYR A 544 -23.44 -4.26 17.21
C TYR A 544 -22.75 -3.99 18.55
N SER A 545 -22.43 -2.72 18.82
CA SER A 545 -21.81 -2.24 20.05
C SER A 545 -22.40 -0.88 20.46
N PRO A 546 -22.17 -0.40 21.70
CA PRO A 546 -22.60 0.94 22.12
C PRO A 546 -22.10 2.06 21.20
N GLU A 547 -20.88 1.94 20.67
CA GLU A 547 -20.29 2.90 19.73
C GLU A 547 -21.00 2.88 18.38
N VAL A 548 -21.34 1.69 17.88
CA VAL A 548 -22.12 1.51 16.64
C VAL A 548 -23.52 2.09 16.81
N ARG A 549 -24.19 1.82 17.95
CA ARG A 549 -25.48 2.41 18.30
C ARG A 549 -25.43 3.94 18.24
N GLN A 550 -24.45 4.54 18.91
CA GLN A 550 -24.31 6.00 18.96
C GLN A 550 -24.11 6.61 17.58
N VAL A 551 -23.25 6.01 16.75
CA VAL A 551 -23.02 6.47 15.38
C VAL A 551 -24.28 6.30 14.53
N LEU A 552 -25.05 5.22 14.69
CA LEU A 552 -26.31 5.03 13.97
C LEU A 552 -27.30 6.17 14.30
N LEU A 553 -27.46 6.52 15.58
CA LEU A 553 -28.30 7.65 16.00
C LEU A 553 -27.88 8.98 15.37
N GLU A 554 -26.58 9.24 15.29
CA GLU A 554 -26.04 10.44 14.63
C GLU A 554 -26.33 10.43 13.12
N THR A 555 -26.15 9.28 12.47
CA THR A 555 -26.36 9.13 11.03
C THR A 555 -27.83 9.19 10.60
N LEU A 556 -28.78 8.93 11.52
CA LEU A 556 -30.20 9.21 11.27
C LEU A 556 -30.49 10.70 11.07
N LYS A 557 -29.60 11.59 11.53
CA LYS A 557 -29.74 13.05 11.38
C LYS A 557 -28.82 13.61 10.29
N ASP A 558 -28.19 12.75 9.50
CA ASP A 558 -27.22 13.17 8.48
C ASP A 558 -27.92 14.00 7.37
N PRO A 559 -27.30 15.09 6.86
CA PRO A 559 -27.91 15.91 5.82
C PRO A 559 -28.17 15.14 4.51
N TYR A 560 -27.36 14.11 4.22
CA TYR A 560 -27.51 13.33 3.00
C TYR A 560 -28.54 12.20 3.19
N PHE A 561 -29.65 12.27 2.46
CA PHE A 561 -30.78 11.37 2.66
C PHE A 561 -30.42 9.88 2.51
N GLU A 562 -29.51 9.53 1.57
CA GLU A 562 -29.10 8.13 1.40
C GLU A 562 -28.38 7.56 2.64
N VAL A 563 -27.70 8.42 3.42
CA VAL A 563 -27.11 8.00 4.71
C VAL A 563 -28.21 7.69 5.70
N ARG A 564 -29.24 8.54 5.81
CA ARG A 564 -30.39 8.29 6.69
C ARG A 564 -31.12 6.99 6.30
N THR A 565 -31.38 6.78 5.00
CA THR A 565 -31.97 5.53 4.49
C THR A 565 -31.10 4.31 4.81
N ALA A 566 -29.78 4.39 4.59
CA ALA A 566 -28.87 3.29 4.92
C ALA A 566 -28.83 3.01 6.43
N SER A 567 -28.98 4.04 7.26
CA SER A 567 -28.98 3.94 8.72
C SER A 567 -30.24 3.23 9.22
N ALA A 568 -31.41 3.63 8.72
CA ALA A 568 -32.68 2.94 8.99
C ALA A 568 -32.60 1.44 8.60
N ARG A 569 -32.06 1.12 7.41
CA ARG A 569 -31.82 -0.28 6.98
C ARG A 569 -30.90 -1.06 7.90
N THR A 570 -29.89 -0.40 8.45
CA THR A 570 -28.89 -1.04 9.32
C THR A 570 -29.48 -1.29 10.70
N ILE A 571 -30.23 -0.32 11.23
CA ILE A 571 -31.03 -0.46 12.46
C ILE A 571 -32.03 -1.60 12.32
N ALA A 572 -32.75 -1.67 11.19
CA ALA A 572 -33.66 -2.76 10.87
C ALA A 572 -32.98 -4.14 10.87
N ALA A 573 -31.71 -4.24 10.46
CA ALA A 573 -30.94 -5.48 10.49
C ALA A 573 -30.50 -5.85 11.92
N PHE A 574 -30.28 -4.85 12.78
CA PHE A 574 -29.93 -5.04 14.19
C PHE A 574 -31.15 -5.04 15.13
N ALA A 575 -32.37 -5.03 14.60
CA ALA A 575 -33.59 -4.83 15.40
C ALA A 575 -33.69 -5.77 16.61
N ASP A 576 -33.30 -7.03 16.46
CA ASP A 576 -33.33 -8.02 17.54
C ASP A 576 -32.29 -7.75 18.64
N ARG A 577 -31.18 -7.07 18.30
CA ARG A 577 -30.12 -6.66 19.25
C ARG A 577 -30.42 -5.31 19.91
N ILE A 578 -31.19 -4.46 19.24
CA ILE A 578 -31.56 -3.11 19.73
C ILE A 578 -32.59 -3.21 20.87
N GLY A 579 -33.53 -4.17 20.80
CA GLY A 579 -34.55 -4.33 21.84
C GLY A 579 -35.45 -3.09 22.00
N GLN A 580 -35.73 -2.68 23.24
CA GLN A 580 -36.55 -1.51 23.58
C GLN A 580 -35.72 -0.24 23.81
N ASP A 581 -34.86 0.09 22.85
CA ASP A 581 -34.11 1.33 22.87
C ASP A 581 -35.03 2.53 22.56
N GLU A 582 -35.50 3.20 23.62
CA GLU A 582 -36.44 4.33 23.52
C GLU A 582 -35.91 5.48 22.65
N GLU A 583 -34.62 5.76 22.71
CA GLU A 583 -34.00 6.83 21.93
C GLU A 583 -33.98 6.47 20.44
N MET A 584 -33.64 5.24 20.10
CA MET A 584 -33.70 4.74 18.72
C MET A 584 -35.13 4.80 18.19
N VAL A 585 -36.10 4.37 19.01
CA VAL A 585 -37.52 4.42 18.68
C VAL A 585 -37.97 5.85 18.38
N LYS A 586 -37.60 6.79 19.25
CA LYS A 586 -37.91 8.21 19.06
C LYS A 586 -37.30 8.77 17.77
N ASN A 587 -36.05 8.46 17.46
CA ASN A 587 -35.39 8.98 16.26
C ASN A 587 -35.95 8.35 14.97
N ILE A 588 -36.30 7.07 14.97
CA ILE A 588 -36.99 6.45 13.82
C ILE A 588 -38.37 7.07 13.61
N ARG A 589 -39.10 7.38 14.69
CA ARG A 589 -40.39 8.09 14.61
C ARG A 589 -40.28 9.43 13.89
N VAL A 590 -39.21 10.19 14.16
CA VAL A 590 -38.95 11.47 13.46
C VAL A 590 -38.76 11.24 11.95
N LEU A 591 -38.07 10.17 11.56
CA LEU A 591 -37.81 9.84 10.15
C LEU A 591 -39.02 9.33 9.36
N ILE A 592 -40.08 8.88 10.03
CA ILE A 592 -41.33 8.49 9.35
C ILE A 592 -41.92 9.69 8.59
N ALA A 593 -41.66 10.92 9.06
CA ALA A 593 -42.09 12.16 8.43
C ALA A 593 -40.96 12.90 7.66
N ASP A 594 -39.89 12.19 7.27
CA ASP A 594 -38.78 12.79 6.53
C ASP A 594 -39.24 13.31 5.15
N PRO A 595 -38.76 14.48 4.70
CA PRO A 595 -39.12 15.03 3.40
C PRO A 595 -38.68 14.15 2.22
N ALA A 596 -37.63 13.34 2.38
CA ALA A 596 -37.21 12.38 1.38
C ALA A 596 -38.06 11.11 1.49
N LEU A 597 -38.76 10.78 0.40
CA LEU A 597 -39.66 9.63 0.31
C LEU A 597 -38.96 8.32 0.69
N GLU A 598 -37.74 8.11 0.21
CA GLU A 598 -36.94 6.90 0.45
C GLU A 598 -36.61 6.71 1.93
N VAL A 599 -36.40 7.81 2.67
CA VAL A 599 -36.13 7.77 4.11
C VAL A 599 -37.40 7.40 4.86
N SER A 600 -38.51 8.07 4.56
CA SER A 600 -39.82 7.79 5.19
C SER A 600 -40.30 6.36 4.94
N VAL A 601 -40.19 5.87 3.69
CA VAL A 601 -40.51 4.48 3.33
C VAL A 601 -39.68 3.48 4.16
N GLU A 602 -38.39 3.73 4.30
CA GLU A 602 -37.50 2.83 5.02
C GLU A 602 -37.68 2.91 6.55
N ALA A 603 -37.93 4.11 7.09
CA ALA A 603 -38.22 4.32 8.51
C ALA A 603 -39.51 3.61 8.92
N ILE A 604 -40.57 3.68 8.10
CA ILE A 604 -41.81 2.93 8.29
C ILE A 604 -41.53 1.43 8.36
N LYS A 605 -40.80 0.86 7.39
CA LYS A 605 -40.44 -0.58 7.42
C LYS A 605 -39.62 -0.94 8.65
N THR A 606 -38.68 -0.07 9.03
CA THR A 606 -37.81 -0.26 10.19
C THR A 606 -38.62 -0.28 11.49
N SER A 607 -39.66 0.56 11.61
CA SER A 607 -40.54 0.59 12.78
C SER A 607 -41.19 -0.77 13.07
N GLY A 608 -41.67 -1.47 12.04
CA GLY A 608 -42.24 -2.81 12.17
C GLY A 608 -41.22 -3.88 12.55
N LYS A 609 -39.98 -3.75 12.05
CA LYS A 609 -38.87 -4.65 12.41
C LYS A 609 -38.38 -4.47 13.84
N ILE A 610 -38.30 -3.23 14.34
CA ILE A 610 -38.03 -2.97 15.77
C ILE A 610 -39.11 -3.66 16.61
N GLY A 611 -40.35 -3.64 16.14
CA GLY A 611 -41.45 -4.38 16.76
C GLY A 611 -42.11 -3.63 17.93
N ASP A 612 -41.99 -2.31 17.96
CA ASP A 612 -42.61 -1.46 18.96
C ASP A 612 -44.02 -1.07 18.50
N ILE A 613 -45.04 -1.41 19.30
CA ILE A 613 -46.45 -1.12 18.97
C ILE A 613 -46.79 0.37 19.05
N SER A 614 -45.97 1.19 19.72
CA SER A 614 -46.21 2.62 19.87
C SER A 614 -46.18 3.40 18.55
N TYR A 615 -45.74 2.78 17.44
CA TYR A 615 -45.78 3.37 16.10
C TYR A 615 -47.15 3.28 15.42
N MET A 616 -48.12 2.52 15.97
CA MET A 616 -49.41 2.28 15.30
C MET A 616 -50.12 3.58 14.88
N ASP A 617 -50.15 4.58 15.75
CA ASP A 617 -50.82 5.85 15.45
C ASP A 617 -50.08 6.67 14.39
N ASP A 618 -48.76 6.53 14.30
CA ASP A 618 -47.97 7.17 13.24
C ASP A 618 -48.20 6.48 11.89
N LEU A 619 -48.30 5.15 11.88
CA LEU A 619 -48.52 4.36 10.67
C LEU A 619 -49.91 4.59 10.06
N ARG A 620 -50.94 4.75 10.90
CA ARG A 620 -52.32 5.05 10.44
C ARG A 620 -52.42 6.32 9.61
N LYS A 621 -51.58 7.32 9.87
CA LYS A 621 -51.55 8.59 9.10
C LYS A 621 -51.30 8.37 7.61
N PHE A 622 -50.69 7.24 7.24
CA PHE A 622 -50.36 6.94 5.85
C PHE A 622 -51.42 6.13 5.12
N TYR A 623 -52.46 5.61 5.78
CA TYR A 623 -53.44 4.71 5.15
C TYR A 623 -54.08 5.29 3.88
N LEU A 624 -54.28 6.60 3.85
CA LEU A 624 -54.86 7.33 2.72
C LEU A 624 -53.86 8.25 2.02
N HIS A 625 -52.57 8.19 2.37
CA HIS A 625 -51.53 9.02 1.78
C HIS A 625 -51.52 8.83 0.26
N PRO A 626 -51.30 9.83 -0.61
CA PRO A 626 -51.38 9.66 -2.07
C PRO A 626 -50.29 8.74 -2.65
N ASN A 627 -49.09 8.77 -2.10
CA ASN A 627 -47.99 7.90 -2.54
C ASN A 627 -48.15 6.48 -2.00
N TRP A 628 -48.31 5.52 -2.91
CA TRP A 628 -48.60 4.12 -2.58
C TRP A 628 -47.41 3.39 -1.95
N LEU A 629 -46.16 3.83 -2.20
CA LEU A 629 -44.97 3.22 -1.61
C LEU A 629 -44.95 3.35 -0.09
N LEU A 630 -45.47 4.47 0.45
CA LEU A 630 -45.61 4.67 1.89
C LEU A 630 -46.69 3.75 2.47
N ARG A 631 -47.81 3.58 1.75
CA ARG A 631 -48.89 2.67 2.15
C ARG A 631 -48.42 1.22 2.16
N ASP A 632 -47.72 0.80 1.11
CA ASP A 632 -47.12 -0.53 1.01
C ASP A 632 -46.07 -0.76 2.11
N ALA A 633 -45.25 0.25 2.43
CA ALA A 633 -44.34 0.19 3.55
C ALA A 633 -45.06 -0.02 4.89
N VAL A 634 -46.21 0.64 5.11
CA VAL A 634 -47.04 0.41 6.31
C VAL A 634 -47.51 -1.03 6.37
N ILE A 635 -48.03 -1.59 5.26
CA ILE A 635 -48.45 -3.00 5.23
C ILE A 635 -47.29 -3.93 5.59
N GLN A 636 -46.08 -3.68 5.07
CA GLN A 636 -44.88 -4.44 5.43
C GLN A 636 -44.56 -4.32 6.94
N ALA A 637 -44.64 -3.12 7.51
CA ALA A 637 -44.40 -2.89 8.93
C ALA A 637 -45.43 -3.61 9.81
N LEU A 638 -46.72 -3.54 9.46
CA LEU A 638 -47.79 -4.28 10.12
C LEU A 638 -47.57 -5.80 10.04
N THR A 639 -47.12 -6.29 8.88
CA THR A 639 -46.79 -7.70 8.67
C THR A 639 -45.70 -8.15 9.64
N ASP A 640 -44.62 -7.37 9.79
CA ASP A 640 -43.54 -7.72 10.71
C ASP A 640 -43.98 -7.67 12.18
N LEU A 641 -44.86 -6.73 12.56
CA LEU A 641 -45.46 -6.69 13.90
C LEU A 641 -46.33 -7.92 14.19
N VAL A 642 -47.15 -8.37 13.23
CA VAL A 642 -47.95 -9.60 13.35
C VAL A 642 -47.05 -10.83 13.44
N ARG A 643 -46.02 -10.93 12.59
CA ARG A 643 -45.06 -12.06 12.62
C ARG A 643 -44.40 -12.21 13.99
N ARG A 644 -44.03 -11.08 14.59
CA ARG A 644 -43.38 -10.97 15.91
C ARG A 644 -44.37 -11.08 17.09
N ASN A 645 -45.65 -11.36 16.86
CA ASN A 645 -46.71 -11.41 17.88
C ASN A 645 -46.79 -10.14 18.75
N ARG A 646 -46.54 -8.96 18.15
CA ARG A 646 -46.55 -7.68 18.87
C ARG A 646 -47.93 -7.03 18.91
N ILE A 647 -48.84 -7.44 18.03
CA ILE A 647 -50.21 -6.92 17.96
C ILE A 647 -51.14 -7.83 18.78
N PRO A 648 -51.75 -7.34 19.87
CA PRO A 648 -52.58 -8.16 20.74
C PRO A 648 -53.95 -8.47 20.15
N ASP A 649 -54.56 -7.52 19.43
CA ASP A 649 -55.89 -7.66 18.82
C ASP A 649 -55.78 -7.71 17.29
N LEU A 650 -55.71 -8.93 16.77
CA LEU A 650 -55.65 -9.18 15.33
C LEU A 650 -56.99 -8.96 14.63
N VAL A 651 -58.12 -8.98 15.35
CA VAL A 651 -59.45 -8.72 14.79
C VAL A 651 -59.59 -7.24 14.49
N SER A 652 -59.27 -6.40 15.48
CA SER A 652 -59.26 -4.94 15.31
C SER A 652 -58.28 -4.51 14.22
N LEU A 653 -57.09 -5.12 14.15
CA LEU A 653 -56.14 -4.85 13.07
C LEU A 653 -56.72 -5.13 11.68
N ARG A 654 -57.44 -6.27 11.53
CA ARG A 654 -58.05 -6.65 10.25
C ARG A 654 -59.08 -5.63 9.78
N GLU A 655 -59.90 -5.12 10.69
CA GLU A 655 -60.86 -4.06 10.38
C GLU A 655 -60.16 -2.73 10.06
N ASP A 656 -59.07 -2.42 10.76
CA ASP A 656 -58.33 -1.17 10.58
C ASP A 656 -57.64 -1.11 9.20
N ILE A 657 -57.03 -2.20 8.73
CA ILE A 657 -56.35 -2.24 7.42
C ILE A 657 -57.31 -2.08 6.23
N HIS A 658 -58.61 -2.38 6.39
CA HIS A 658 -59.62 -2.15 5.34
C HIS A 658 -59.88 -0.68 5.05
N ARG A 659 -59.43 0.23 5.92
CA ARG A 659 -59.47 1.68 5.70
C ARG A 659 -58.37 2.16 4.75
N MET A 660 -57.42 1.31 4.38
CA MET A 660 -56.27 1.69 3.57
C MET A 660 -56.63 1.80 2.08
N MET A 661 -56.15 2.86 1.43
CA MET A 661 -56.29 3.04 0.00
C MET A 661 -55.36 2.08 -0.76
N ILE A 662 -55.92 1.20 -1.60
CA ILE A 662 -55.17 0.15 -2.31
C ILE A 662 -54.85 0.47 -3.78
N THR A 663 -55.17 1.68 -4.24
CA THR A 663 -54.85 2.12 -5.61
C THR A 663 -53.33 2.28 -5.79
N CYS A 664 -52.81 2.16 -7.01
CA CYS A 664 -51.44 2.55 -7.31
C CYS A 664 -51.40 3.34 -8.62
N ASN A 665 -50.49 4.30 -8.71
CA ASN A 665 -50.36 5.18 -9.89
C ASN A 665 -49.34 4.64 -10.90
N HIS A 666 -48.83 3.41 -10.71
CA HIS A 666 -47.91 2.75 -11.64
C HIS A 666 -48.69 2.02 -12.73
N PHE A 667 -48.20 2.11 -13.96
CA PHE A 667 -48.76 1.45 -15.13
C PHE A 667 -48.15 0.04 -15.30
N GLU A 668 -48.38 -0.83 -14.31
CA GLU A 668 -47.99 -2.24 -14.37
C GLU A 668 -49.24 -3.13 -14.43
N PRO A 669 -49.19 -4.30 -15.12
CA PRO A 669 -50.33 -5.23 -15.21
C PRO A 669 -50.66 -5.92 -13.87
N PHE A 670 -49.88 -5.64 -12.82
CA PHE A 670 -50.05 -6.16 -11.48
C PHE A 670 -50.02 -5.02 -10.47
N PHE A 671 -50.80 -5.14 -9.39
CA PHE A 671 -50.86 -4.14 -8.30
C PHE A 671 -50.06 -4.65 -7.09
N PRO A 672 -48.81 -4.21 -6.88
CA PRO A 672 -47.95 -4.77 -5.82
C PRO A 672 -48.56 -4.64 -4.43
N ILE A 673 -49.16 -3.49 -4.12
CA ILE A 673 -49.76 -3.21 -2.81
C ILE A 673 -50.93 -4.16 -2.47
N LYS A 674 -51.72 -4.56 -3.47
CA LYS A 674 -52.84 -5.50 -3.29
C LYS A 674 -52.32 -6.88 -2.87
N ARG A 675 -51.17 -7.29 -3.42
CA ARG A 675 -50.49 -8.53 -3.04
C ARG A 675 -50.00 -8.47 -1.61
N THR A 676 -49.26 -7.42 -1.26
CA THR A 676 -48.72 -7.24 0.10
C THR A 676 -49.85 -7.24 1.14
N LEU A 677 -50.98 -6.59 0.84
CA LEU A 677 -52.16 -6.59 1.72
C LEU A 677 -52.77 -7.99 1.86
N SER A 678 -52.92 -8.72 0.75
CA SER A 678 -53.42 -10.11 0.76
C SER A 678 -52.53 -11.03 1.58
N ASP A 679 -51.20 -10.86 1.52
CA ASP A 679 -50.23 -11.62 2.30
C ASP A 679 -50.40 -11.33 3.81
N LEU A 680 -50.59 -10.06 4.19
CA LEU A 680 -50.89 -9.65 5.57
C LEU A 680 -52.22 -10.25 6.07
N GLU A 681 -53.29 -10.16 5.29
CA GLU A 681 -54.60 -10.73 5.67
C GLU A 681 -54.50 -12.24 5.89
N THR A 682 -53.75 -12.94 5.03
CA THR A 682 -53.52 -14.38 5.15
C THR A 682 -52.75 -14.70 6.43
N LEU A 683 -51.71 -13.94 6.74
CA LEU A 683 -50.93 -14.09 7.97
C LEU A 683 -51.79 -13.84 9.22
N ILE A 684 -52.62 -12.79 9.21
CA ILE A 684 -53.56 -12.48 10.30
C ILE A 684 -54.51 -13.67 10.54
N ARG A 685 -55.07 -14.26 9.48
CA ARG A 685 -55.95 -15.44 9.61
C ARG A 685 -55.21 -16.63 10.21
N GLN A 686 -54.01 -16.93 9.72
CA GLN A 686 -53.19 -18.06 10.21
C GLN A 686 -52.83 -17.90 11.69
N LYS A 687 -52.39 -16.71 12.11
CA LYS A 687 -52.04 -16.42 13.51
C LYS A 687 -53.27 -16.36 14.42
N GLY A 688 -54.38 -15.81 13.93
CA GLY A 688 -55.65 -15.75 14.66
C GLY A 688 -56.28 -17.13 14.88
N SER A 689 -56.11 -18.08 13.94
CA SER A 689 -56.57 -19.47 14.10
C SER A 689 -55.67 -20.36 14.96
N ALA A 690 -54.44 -19.91 15.26
CA ALA A 690 -53.43 -20.66 16.02
C ALA A 690 -53.37 -20.29 17.52
N SER A 691 -54.11 -19.26 17.97
CA SER A 691 -54.32 -19.03 19.40
C SER A 691 -55.32 -20.07 19.92
N PRO A 692 -54.95 -20.96 20.86
CA PRO A 692 -55.94 -21.78 21.53
C PRO A 692 -56.88 -20.84 22.30
N VAL A 693 -58.17 -21.09 22.13
CA VAL A 693 -59.18 -20.59 23.07
C VAL A 693 -58.79 -21.11 24.46
N SER A 694 -58.68 -20.17 25.40
CA SER A 694 -58.47 -20.31 26.86
C SER A 694 -57.18 -20.96 27.34
#